data_AF-A0A843HAQ1-F1
#
_entry.id   AF-A0A843HAQ1-F1
#
_cell.length_a   1.000
_cell.length_b   1.000
_cell.length_c   1.000
_cell.angle_alpha   90.00
_cell.angle_beta   90.00
_cell.angle_gamma   90.00
#
_symmetry.space_group_name_H-M   'P 1'
#
loop_
_entity.id
_entity.type
_entity.pdbx_description
1 polymer ?
#
loop_
_entity_poly.entity_id
_entity_poly.type
_entity_poly.pdbx_seq_one_letter_code
_entity_poly.pdbx_strand_id
1 'polypeptide(L)'
;MKFIHIADIHASRERLPQTLHILKTLTKRCKEGDIDFILFAGDFWDSTITATKGSGFSDIISAVRELEKYTYLCFVYGTPTHEPKGSLDAFQSDRTFVYDKNCSVLMGAGKTDETASLARLVIIPEPRRSDYIKASAEKINDSINSEIKEFIHRTALTPTVSDHTIVMYHGEVKGAVYQNGVSASSPTAIPKELLESLNADYYALGHIHIPQEVFPNAWYPGSAYPKNFGETHNGCYNLVDITDGKTTVEQVSFGLPTYHTIYKRPSEIKKGNFFNTHIRFMFDCTREERKQMNIKALADELKTNLNALSVKIEANVIDSENVKRSEITKHKSIVEKMDEYVKEMNLKTPKYAKELLQNIQDNTLINFAYPQHSFELLSLSLRGAIGIRNGQHKEEFELNFETLEDGVVCLCGANGHGKSTVLENCHPYPKMLSRAGTLKDHFYLKDSHRILVYKDENELYYKITMLIDGKTANGKTSYFVSTSKDRNVWHPLPEVDGSLDSYKDWVNKTFGNIDVFLRTAFFAKEQTKDAVEISETTKGERMELLSKLAGTDHLKEVSVIAREQKKEIEKQIEKLETEINSFSGYETLIEENEKNILMWKAESDELKGTITTLEEILADLRKEDAEYQKIKVLEETNKALCEQYYKEMKEKQEELDELSECNKANFDKAKEYKDCIDSNELLLQKENEKLDKDRKTLMELSEELVSLTKKHSELISQVDRMTSNMDLCKSRLLKTDGLCPTCGSPLSTHKLAEFETYNAEVQLKYDEYLKERVKVNALVSQNEQESSRIQKKVDELKLKVSETEEYIISLVAERTKYSDFLDAFNDIYLNSTYEEVYKRKAELEKDIKTLSANINDIHLDSDLEDVSEELAEKEAEYKEYKESLNELTSSVKAAEKENAHYKKELDKTEEKKAEIKDLKEKVMAYLFIENTFSNNGIPAIELRESAPEIADITNKILRESYGNKFEVRFGSSSELKANRKANEDFNIIVYDSENDDEKTIDLVSSGERIWIKQALFYAFSIVQMNRTGFNFRTRLIDESDGSLDGALRPKYLQMVESAHKYSDSRVTILITHSQEIKDIAQQVIEI
;
A
#
# COMPACT_ATOMS: atom_id res chain seq x y z
N MET A 1 -41.07 -91.56 -25.02
CA MET A 1 -41.46 -90.54 -26.01
C MET A 1 -40.25 -89.67 -26.31
N LYS A 2 -39.92 -89.46 -27.58
CA LYS A 2 -38.76 -88.68 -28.02
C LYS A 2 -39.18 -87.62 -29.04
N PHE A 3 -38.85 -86.36 -28.78
CA PHE A 3 -39.26 -85.25 -29.62
C PHE A 3 -38.18 -84.17 -29.73
N ILE A 4 -38.34 -83.27 -30.70
CA ILE A 4 -37.44 -82.12 -30.89
C ILE A 4 -38.14 -80.84 -30.44
N HIS A 5 -37.42 -80.01 -29.70
CA HIS A 5 -37.82 -78.67 -29.35
C HIS A 5 -36.85 -77.66 -29.98
N ILE A 6 -37.38 -76.76 -30.80
CA ILE A 6 -36.66 -75.68 -31.47
C ILE A 6 -37.47 -74.38 -31.40
N ALA A 7 -36.79 -73.24 -31.32
CA ALA A 7 -37.40 -71.91 -31.31
C ALA A 7 -36.53 -70.94 -32.12
N ASP A 8 -37.04 -69.73 -32.38
CA ASP A 8 -36.22 -68.60 -32.81
C ASP A 8 -35.39 -68.91 -34.08
N ILE A 9 -36.05 -69.49 -35.08
CA ILE A 9 -35.43 -69.81 -36.38
C ILE A 9 -35.23 -68.55 -37.21
N HIS A 10 -36.15 -67.59 -37.09
CA HIS A 10 -36.06 -66.29 -37.74
C HIS A 10 -35.71 -66.40 -39.23
N ALA A 11 -36.52 -67.19 -39.93
CA ALA A 11 -36.43 -67.43 -41.35
C ALA A 11 -36.72 -66.16 -42.13
N SER A 12 -35.86 -65.87 -43.10
CA SER A 12 -35.95 -64.69 -43.96
C SER A 12 -35.33 -64.99 -45.32
N ARG A 13 -35.53 -64.09 -46.28
CA ARG A 13 -34.87 -64.18 -47.59
C ARG A 13 -33.34 -64.23 -47.47
N GLU A 14 -32.79 -63.47 -46.53
CA GLU A 14 -31.35 -63.34 -46.31
C GLU A 14 -30.75 -64.58 -45.64
N ARG A 15 -31.55 -65.28 -44.82
CA ARG A 15 -31.17 -66.50 -44.09
C ARG A 15 -31.69 -67.79 -44.72
N LEU A 16 -32.22 -67.72 -45.95
CA LEU A 16 -32.81 -68.86 -46.64
C LEU A 16 -31.89 -70.11 -46.66
N PRO A 17 -30.58 -70.01 -46.95
CA PRO A 17 -29.68 -71.16 -46.91
C PRO A 17 -29.60 -71.83 -45.53
N GLN A 18 -29.54 -71.03 -44.46
CA GLN A 18 -29.47 -71.48 -43.08
C GLN A 18 -30.79 -72.14 -42.66
N THR A 19 -31.93 -71.51 -42.96
CA THR A 19 -33.26 -72.08 -42.69
C THR A 19 -33.44 -73.42 -43.41
N LEU A 20 -33.06 -73.53 -44.69
CA LEU A 20 -33.13 -74.79 -45.43
C LEU A 20 -32.18 -75.84 -44.87
N HIS A 21 -30.99 -75.45 -44.39
CA HIS A 21 -30.05 -76.36 -43.72
C HIS A 21 -30.63 -76.91 -42.41
N ILE A 22 -31.22 -76.05 -41.58
CA ILE A 22 -31.91 -76.43 -40.33
C ILE A 22 -33.00 -77.46 -40.64
N LEU A 23 -33.93 -77.11 -41.55
CA LEU A 23 -35.06 -78.00 -41.90
C LEU A 23 -34.59 -79.33 -42.49
N LYS A 24 -33.60 -79.33 -43.39
CA LYS A 24 -33.03 -80.57 -43.95
C LYS A 24 -32.33 -81.42 -42.89
N THR A 25 -31.64 -80.80 -41.93
CA THR A 25 -30.98 -81.51 -40.83
C THR A 25 -32.02 -82.17 -39.92
N LEU A 26 -33.10 -81.47 -39.59
CA LEU A 26 -34.24 -82.04 -38.87
C LEU A 26 -34.89 -83.18 -39.66
N THR A 27 -35.11 -83.01 -40.97
CA THR A 27 -35.67 -84.09 -41.81
C THR A 27 -34.78 -85.32 -41.81
N LYS A 28 -33.46 -85.14 -41.91
CA LYS A 28 -32.50 -86.23 -41.84
C LYS A 28 -32.57 -86.92 -40.48
N ARG A 29 -32.64 -86.17 -39.38
CA ARG A 29 -32.76 -86.72 -38.03
C ARG A 29 -34.02 -87.56 -37.85
N CYS A 30 -35.17 -87.09 -38.36
CA CYS A 30 -36.43 -87.84 -38.31
C CYS A 30 -36.46 -89.05 -39.25
N LYS A 31 -35.63 -89.09 -40.30
CA LYS A 31 -35.44 -90.29 -41.15
C LYS A 31 -34.59 -91.36 -40.47
N GLU A 32 -33.62 -90.94 -39.64
CA GLU A 32 -32.61 -91.80 -39.04
C GLU A 32 -32.99 -92.32 -37.64
N GLY A 33 -34.01 -91.77 -36.98
CA GLY A 33 -34.43 -92.20 -35.65
C GLY A 33 -35.91 -91.97 -35.33
N ASP A 34 -36.36 -92.50 -34.21
CA ASP A 34 -37.74 -92.40 -33.73
C ASP A 34 -38.00 -91.04 -33.06
N ILE A 35 -38.38 -90.03 -33.87
CA ILE A 35 -38.88 -88.73 -33.41
C ILE A 35 -40.40 -88.69 -33.54
N ASP A 36 -41.10 -88.64 -32.41
CA ASP A 36 -42.56 -88.68 -32.33
C ASP A 36 -43.21 -87.39 -32.88
N PHE A 37 -42.64 -86.22 -32.56
CA PHE A 37 -43.05 -84.90 -33.07
C PHE A 37 -41.95 -83.84 -32.91
N ILE A 38 -42.17 -82.66 -33.50
CA ILE A 38 -41.33 -81.47 -33.38
C ILE A 38 -42.15 -80.28 -32.89
N LEU A 39 -41.64 -79.58 -31.87
CA LEU A 39 -42.20 -78.36 -31.32
C LEU A 39 -41.39 -77.15 -31.83
N PHE A 40 -42.03 -76.27 -32.59
CA PHE A 40 -41.52 -74.97 -33.03
C PHE A 40 -42.08 -73.86 -32.13
N ALA A 41 -41.37 -73.55 -31.05
CA ALA A 41 -41.82 -72.66 -29.98
C ALA A 41 -41.63 -71.18 -30.37
N GLY A 42 -42.30 -70.75 -31.44
CA GLY A 42 -42.38 -69.36 -31.91
C GLY A 42 -41.14 -68.82 -32.62
N ASP A 43 -41.33 -67.64 -33.22
CA ASP A 43 -40.36 -66.91 -34.02
C ASP A 43 -39.72 -67.75 -35.14
N PHE A 44 -40.57 -68.42 -35.90
CA PHE A 44 -40.17 -69.11 -37.12
C PHE A 44 -39.77 -68.11 -38.22
N TRP A 45 -40.50 -67.00 -38.39
CA TRP A 45 -40.20 -65.95 -39.37
C TRP A 45 -39.44 -64.77 -38.75
N ASP A 46 -38.51 -64.13 -39.46
CA ASP A 46 -37.79 -62.92 -38.98
C ASP A 46 -38.57 -61.63 -39.22
N SER A 47 -39.52 -61.62 -40.17
CA SER A 47 -40.40 -60.49 -40.50
C SER A 47 -41.47 -60.94 -41.50
N THR A 48 -42.46 -60.09 -41.78
CA THR A 48 -43.52 -60.35 -42.78
C THR A 48 -42.95 -60.74 -44.16
N ILE A 49 -43.06 -62.02 -44.53
CA ILE A 49 -42.63 -62.52 -45.85
C ILE A 49 -43.79 -62.45 -46.85
N THR A 50 -43.53 -61.84 -48.01
CA THR A 50 -44.46 -61.90 -49.17
C THR A 50 -44.26 -63.18 -49.96
N ALA A 51 -45.35 -63.86 -50.34
CA ALA A 51 -45.35 -65.11 -51.11
C ALA A 51 -44.96 -64.88 -52.58
N THR A 52 -43.69 -64.54 -52.83
CA THR A 52 -43.12 -64.35 -54.17
C THR A 52 -42.02 -65.38 -54.42
N LYS A 53 -41.76 -65.73 -55.68
CA LYS A 53 -40.73 -66.73 -56.04
C LYS A 53 -39.31 -66.31 -55.60
N GLY A 54 -39.07 -65.02 -55.41
CA GLY A 54 -37.78 -64.46 -54.97
C GLY A 54 -37.60 -64.34 -53.45
N SER A 55 -38.63 -64.59 -52.64
CA SER A 55 -38.57 -64.45 -51.18
C SER A 55 -38.10 -65.72 -50.44
N GLY A 56 -37.99 -66.85 -51.13
CA GLY A 56 -37.66 -68.15 -50.52
C GLY A 56 -38.84 -68.83 -49.82
N PHE A 57 -40.00 -68.18 -49.78
CA PHE A 57 -41.21 -68.70 -49.12
C PHE A 57 -41.60 -70.10 -49.61
N SER A 58 -41.68 -70.30 -50.94
CA SER A 58 -42.05 -71.60 -51.52
C SER A 58 -41.06 -72.72 -51.19
N ASP A 59 -39.78 -72.41 -51.07
CA ASP A 59 -38.73 -73.39 -50.76
C ASP A 59 -38.82 -73.83 -49.29
N ILE A 60 -39.10 -72.88 -48.39
CA ILE A 60 -39.30 -73.14 -46.96
C ILE A 60 -40.57 -73.96 -46.73
N ILE A 61 -41.70 -73.58 -47.36
CA ILE A 61 -42.93 -74.39 -47.32
C ILE A 61 -42.62 -75.81 -47.79
N SER A 62 -41.95 -75.97 -48.94
CA SER A 62 -41.62 -77.30 -49.48
C SER A 62 -40.73 -78.13 -48.53
N ALA A 63 -39.77 -77.49 -47.85
CA ALA A 63 -38.93 -78.15 -46.86
C ALA A 63 -39.72 -78.61 -45.62
N VAL A 64 -40.66 -77.79 -45.13
CA VAL A 64 -41.57 -78.17 -44.04
C VAL A 64 -42.51 -79.30 -44.47
N ARG A 65 -43.04 -79.25 -45.70
CA ARG A 65 -43.86 -80.33 -46.30
C ARG A 65 -43.11 -81.64 -46.51
N GLU A 66 -41.79 -81.59 -46.70
CA GLU A 66 -40.98 -82.81 -46.69
C GLU A 66 -40.77 -83.33 -45.26
N LEU A 67 -40.55 -82.43 -44.29
CA LEU A 67 -40.36 -82.78 -42.88
C LEU A 67 -41.60 -83.46 -42.27
N GLU A 68 -42.81 -82.95 -42.52
CA GLU A 68 -44.08 -83.47 -41.96
C GLU A 68 -44.43 -84.90 -42.43
N LYS A 69 -43.76 -85.43 -43.47
CA LYS A 69 -43.95 -86.81 -43.93
C LYS A 69 -43.46 -87.83 -42.90
N TYR A 70 -42.49 -87.45 -42.07
CA TYR A 70 -41.80 -88.36 -41.14
C TYR A 70 -42.29 -88.23 -39.70
N THR A 71 -42.84 -87.08 -39.31
CA THR A 71 -43.24 -86.81 -37.92
C THR A 71 -44.31 -85.71 -37.86
N TYR A 72 -44.95 -85.52 -36.71
CA TYR A 72 -45.92 -84.43 -36.49
C TYR A 72 -45.20 -83.12 -36.15
N LEU A 73 -45.70 -81.99 -36.66
CA LEU A 73 -45.12 -80.67 -36.41
C LEU A 73 -46.12 -79.80 -35.65
N CYS A 74 -45.68 -79.15 -34.58
CA CYS A 74 -46.49 -78.22 -33.80
C CYS A 74 -45.81 -76.85 -33.80
N PHE A 75 -46.52 -75.82 -34.26
CA PHE A 75 -46.07 -74.44 -34.28
C PHE A 75 -46.90 -73.61 -33.32
N VAL A 76 -46.22 -72.81 -32.51
CA VAL A 76 -46.85 -71.78 -31.68
C VAL A 76 -46.42 -70.43 -32.22
N TYR A 77 -47.36 -69.49 -32.27
CA TYR A 77 -47.04 -68.12 -32.66
C TYR A 77 -46.12 -67.44 -31.64
N GLY A 78 -45.04 -66.85 -32.14
CA GLY A 78 -44.13 -66.00 -31.39
C GLY A 78 -44.46 -64.51 -31.49
N THR A 79 -43.44 -63.67 -31.49
CA THR A 79 -43.58 -62.22 -31.39
C THR A 79 -44.41 -61.65 -32.54
N PRO A 80 -45.45 -60.84 -32.26
CA PRO A 80 -46.39 -60.38 -33.29
C PRO A 80 -45.75 -59.60 -34.46
N THR A 81 -44.59 -58.98 -34.26
CA THR A 81 -43.82 -58.26 -35.28
C THR A 81 -43.08 -59.19 -36.25
N HIS A 82 -42.64 -60.34 -35.75
CA HIS A 82 -41.99 -61.40 -36.53
C HIS A 82 -43.04 -62.23 -37.27
N GLU A 83 -44.11 -62.59 -36.56
CA GLU A 83 -45.16 -63.47 -37.04
C GLU A 83 -46.53 -62.78 -36.98
N PRO A 84 -46.90 -61.97 -38.00
CA PRO A 84 -48.24 -61.40 -38.06
C PRO A 84 -49.30 -62.51 -38.20
N LYS A 85 -50.54 -62.23 -37.79
CA LYS A 85 -51.64 -63.20 -37.83
C LYS A 85 -51.82 -63.76 -39.25
N GLY A 86 -51.88 -65.08 -39.36
CA GLY A 86 -51.98 -65.80 -40.63
C GLY A 86 -50.66 -66.15 -41.32
N SER A 87 -49.50 -65.67 -40.81
CA SER A 87 -48.19 -65.96 -41.42
C SER A 87 -47.75 -67.43 -41.35
N LEU A 88 -48.26 -68.21 -40.38
CA LEU A 88 -47.97 -69.64 -40.22
C LEU A 88 -49.06 -70.54 -40.82
N ASP A 89 -50.23 -70.00 -41.21
CA ASP A 89 -51.38 -70.78 -41.73
C ASP A 89 -50.99 -71.62 -42.95
N ALA A 90 -50.03 -71.14 -43.76
CA ALA A 90 -49.51 -71.87 -44.90
C ALA A 90 -48.85 -73.21 -44.54
N PHE A 91 -48.49 -73.42 -43.26
CA PHE A 91 -47.97 -74.68 -42.73
C PHE A 91 -49.05 -75.63 -42.24
N GLN A 92 -50.28 -75.19 -41.96
CA GLN A 92 -51.34 -76.07 -41.45
C GLN A 92 -51.60 -77.25 -42.40
N SER A 93 -51.72 -78.47 -41.85
CA SER A 93 -52.07 -79.70 -42.56
C SER A 93 -52.63 -80.75 -41.58
N ASP A 94 -52.89 -81.98 -42.05
CA ASP A 94 -53.29 -83.11 -41.20
C ASP A 94 -52.18 -83.58 -40.24
N ARG A 95 -50.93 -83.13 -40.46
CA ARG A 95 -49.75 -83.50 -39.65
C ARG A 95 -48.98 -82.30 -39.09
N THR A 96 -49.33 -81.09 -39.50
CA THR A 96 -48.73 -79.85 -39.03
C THR A 96 -49.81 -78.97 -38.42
N PHE A 97 -49.68 -78.69 -37.12
CA PHE A 97 -50.65 -77.95 -36.33
C PHE A 97 -50.08 -76.58 -35.95
N VAL A 98 -50.87 -75.53 -36.17
CA VAL A 98 -50.49 -74.14 -35.88
C VAL A 98 -51.44 -73.57 -34.83
N TYR A 99 -50.88 -72.95 -33.79
CA TYR A 99 -51.64 -72.46 -32.65
C TYR A 99 -51.37 -70.97 -32.37
N ASP A 100 -52.43 -70.16 -32.45
CA ASP A 100 -52.40 -68.70 -32.22
C ASP A 100 -53.07 -68.27 -30.92
N LYS A 101 -53.57 -69.21 -30.11
CA LYS A 101 -54.26 -68.96 -28.84
C LYS A 101 -53.92 -69.98 -27.75
N ASN A 102 -54.11 -69.56 -26.49
CA ASN A 102 -54.02 -70.41 -25.31
C ASN A 102 -54.96 -71.62 -25.42
N CYS A 103 -54.41 -72.83 -25.49
CA CYS A 103 -55.20 -74.05 -25.61
C CYS A 103 -54.48 -75.29 -25.04
N SER A 104 -55.24 -76.35 -24.81
CA SER A 104 -54.72 -77.64 -24.36
C SER A 104 -55.26 -78.72 -25.28
N VAL A 105 -54.37 -79.52 -25.86
CA VAL A 105 -54.71 -80.56 -26.85
C VAL A 105 -54.09 -81.91 -26.47
N LEU A 106 -54.66 -83.01 -26.93
CA LEU A 106 -54.09 -84.35 -26.78
C LEU A 106 -53.41 -84.75 -28.09
N MET A 107 -52.12 -85.09 -28.02
CA MET A 107 -51.36 -85.61 -29.16
C MET A 107 -51.59 -87.12 -29.28
N GLY A 108 -52.05 -87.60 -30.44
CA GLY A 108 -52.32 -89.02 -30.69
C GLY A 108 -51.09 -89.79 -31.20
N ALA A 109 -50.98 -91.06 -30.81
CA ALA A 109 -49.97 -91.97 -31.36
C ALA A 109 -50.35 -92.38 -32.81
N GLY A 110 -49.68 -91.79 -33.79
CA GLY A 110 -49.87 -92.14 -35.20
C GLY A 110 -49.27 -93.51 -35.56
N LYS A 111 -49.94 -94.62 -35.16
CA LYS A 111 -50.15 -95.88 -35.90
C LYS A 111 -50.76 -96.95 -34.97
N THR A 112 -51.97 -97.38 -35.31
CA THR A 112 -52.70 -98.61 -34.87
C THR A 112 -53.40 -98.69 -33.52
N ASP A 113 -53.38 -97.67 -32.65
CA ASP A 113 -54.18 -97.72 -31.41
C ASP A 113 -54.89 -96.37 -31.14
N GLU A 114 -56.21 -96.31 -31.39
CA GLU A 114 -57.04 -95.09 -31.29
C GLU A 114 -57.31 -94.64 -29.83
N THR A 115 -56.70 -95.29 -28.83
CA THR A 115 -56.94 -95.01 -27.40
C THR A 115 -55.72 -94.51 -26.62
N ALA A 116 -54.52 -94.45 -27.21
CA ALA A 116 -53.30 -94.00 -26.52
C ALA A 116 -52.86 -92.59 -26.98
N SER A 117 -53.09 -91.57 -26.14
CA SER A 117 -52.53 -90.23 -26.33
C SER A 117 -51.09 -90.16 -25.82
N LEU A 118 -50.14 -89.79 -26.69
CA LEU A 118 -48.70 -89.68 -26.40
C LEU A 118 -48.40 -88.67 -25.29
N ALA A 119 -49.00 -87.47 -25.37
CA ALA A 119 -48.86 -86.41 -24.38
C ALA A 119 -50.03 -85.43 -24.48
N ARG A 120 -50.36 -84.77 -23.37
CA ARG A 120 -51.10 -83.52 -23.36
C ARG A 120 -50.16 -82.37 -23.68
N LEU A 121 -50.47 -81.60 -24.71
CA LEU A 121 -49.73 -80.39 -25.08
C LEU A 121 -50.51 -79.15 -24.62
N VAL A 122 -49.92 -78.38 -23.71
CA VAL A 122 -50.44 -77.09 -23.23
C VAL A 122 -49.72 -75.98 -23.97
N ILE A 123 -50.47 -75.14 -24.66
CA ILE A 123 -49.94 -74.18 -25.63
C ILE A 123 -50.26 -72.77 -25.18
N ILE A 124 -49.21 -71.95 -25.09
CA ILE A 124 -49.28 -70.55 -24.67
C ILE A 124 -48.44 -69.71 -25.67
N PRO A 125 -49.06 -69.14 -26.72
CA PRO A 125 -48.36 -68.24 -27.65
C PRO A 125 -48.04 -66.89 -27.01
N GLU A 126 -47.21 -66.09 -27.68
CA GLU A 126 -47.00 -64.72 -27.23
C GLU A 126 -48.28 -63.89 -27.40
N PRO A 127 -48.73 -63.18 -26.36
CA PRO A 127 -49.97 -62.41 -26.42
C PRO A 127 -49.86 -61.23 -27.39
N ARG A 128 -50.80 -61.15 -28.34
CA ARG A 128 -50.88 -60.02 -29.28
C ARG A 128 -51.54 -58.84 -28.60
N ARG A 129 -50.79 -57.75 -28.37
CA ARG A 129 -51.35 -56.50 -27.81
C ARG A 129 -52.54 -55.94 -28.61
N SER A 130 -52.61 -56.19 -29.92
CA SER A 130 -53.74 -55.82 -30.77
C SER A 130 -55.06 -56.49 -30.38
N ASP A 131 -55.03 -57.58 -29.62
CA ASP A 131 -56.25 -58.26 -29.18
C ASP A 131 -56.87 -57.58 -27.94
N TYR A 132 -56.16 -56.61 -27.34
CA TYR A 132 -56.53 -55.89 -26.10
C TYR A 132 -56.72 -54.36 -26.28
N ILE A 133 -56.95 -53.88 -27.51
CA ILE A 133 -56.99 -52.45 -27.94
C ILE A 133 -57.93 -51.53 -27.11
N LYS A 134 -58.86 -52.08 -26.32
CA LYS A 134 -59.80 -51.30 -25.50
C LYS A 134 -59.23 -50.83 -24.15
N ALA A 135 -57.98 -51.17 -23.82
CA ALA A 135 -57.33 -50.85 -22.53
C ALA A 135 -56.10 -49.93 -22.70
N SER A 136 -55.72 -49.18 -21.65
CA SER A 136 -54.45 -48.44 -21.61
C SER A 136 -53.25 -49.41 -21.55
N ALA A 137 -52.06 -49.00 -21.98
CA ALA A 137 -50.87 -49.88 -22.04
C ALA A 137 -50.56 -50.61 -20.72
N GLU A 138 -50.79 -49.96 -19.59
CA GLU A 138 -50.63 -50.53 -18.24
C GLU A 138 -51.70 -51.60 -17.95
N LYS A 139 -52.97 -51.32 -18.27
CA LYS A 139 -54.08 -52.29 -18.15
C LYS A 139 -53.97 -53.46 -19.13
N ILE A 140 -53.30 -53.29 -20.28
CA ILE A 140 -53.08 -54.36 -21.26
C ILE A 140 -52.17 -55.44 -20.67
N ASN A 141 -51.03 -55.07 -20.06
CA ASN A 141 -50.10 -56.05 -19.48
C ASN A 141 -50.75 -56.84 -18.32
N ASP A 142 -51.51 -56.16 -17.45
CA ASP A 142 -52.26 -56.82 -16.37
C ASP A 142 -53.34 -57.76 -16.91
N SER A 143 -54.06 -57.35 -17.95
CA SER A 143 -55.09 -58.19 -18.60
C SER A 143 -54.48 -59.44 -19.22
N ILE A 144 -53.34 -59.30 -19.91
CA ILE A 144 -52.57 -60.40 -20.50
C ILE A 144 -52.12 -61.38 -19.41
N ASN A 145 -51.49 -60.87 -18.35
CA ASN A 145 -51.00 -61.69 -17.25
C ASN A 145 -52.16 -62.40 -16.53
N SER A 146 -53.30 -61.73 -16.34
CA SER A 146 -54.49 -62.32 -15.74
C SER A 146 -55.09 -63.43 -16.61
N GLU A 147 -55.20 -63.23 -17.92
CA GLU A 147 -55.72 -64.25 -18.85
C GLU A 147 -54.85 -65.50 -18.87
N ILE A 148 -53.53 -65.33 -18.97
CA ILE A 148 -52.60 -66.46 -18.97
C ILE A 148 -52.65 -67.18 -17.62
N LYS A 149 -52.71 -66.45 -16.50
CA LYS A 149 -52.83 -67.03 -15.16
C LYS A 149 -54.12 -67.83 -14.98
N GLU A 150 -55.26 -67.30 -15.41
CA GLU A 150 -56.54 -68.02 -15.38
C GLU A 150 -56.52 -69.26 -16.26
N PHE A 151 -55.93 -69.17 -17.47
CA PHE A 151 -55.76 -70.30 -18.37
C PHE A 151 -54.92 -71.41 -17.74
N ILE A 152 -53.75 -71.06 -17.17
CA ILE A 152 -52.85 -72.00 -16.50
C ILE A 152 -53.57 -72.68 -15.31
N HIS A 153 -54.23 -71.89 -14.46
CA HIS A 153 -54.92 -72.42 -13.29
C HIS A 153 -56.05 -73.39 -13.66
N ARG A 154 -56.87 -73.03 -14.65
CA ARG A 154 -57.93 -73.91 -15.17
C ARG A 154 -57.35 -75.19 -15.78
N THR A 155 -56.25 -75.07 -16.51
CA THR A 155 -55.61 -76.19 -17.20
C THR A 155 -55.01 -77.18 -16.20
N ALA A 156 -54.35 -76.69 -15.14
CA ALA A 156 -53.79 -77.49 -14.06
C ALA A 156 -54.86 -78.30 -13.29
N LEU A 157 -56.07 -77.74 -13.13
CA LEU A 157 -57.19 -78.41 -12.45
C LEU A 157 -57.95 -79.38 -13.36
N THR A 158 -57.70 -79.37 -14.67
CA THR A 158 -58.41 -80.24 -15.63
C THR A 158 -57.72 -81.60 -15.69
N PRO A 159 -58.40 -82.72 -15.31
CA PRO A 159 -57.83 -84.06 -15.41
C PRO A 159 -57.48 -84.41 -16.87
N THR A 160 -56.35 -85.08 -17.08
CA THR A 160 -55.91 -85.56 -18.39
C THR A 160 -55.90 -87.08 -18.43
N VAL A 161 -56.16 -87.64 -19.62
CA VAL A 161 -56.12 -89.09 -19.89
C VAL A 161 -54.72 -89.54 -20.33
N SER A 162 -53.81 -88.59 -20.60
CA SER A 162 -52.42 -88.87 -20.97
C SER A 162 -51.51 -88.89 -19.75
N ASP A 163 -50.57 -89.84 -19.71
CA ASP A 163 -49.57 -89.98 -18.65
C ASP A 163 -48.48 -88.88 -18.69
N HIS A 164 -48.41 -88.08 -19.75
CA HIS A 164 -47.41 -87.02 -19.93
C HIS A 164 -48.02 -85.67 -20.28
N THR A 165 -47.47 -84.59 -19.73
CA THR A 165 -47.83 -83.20 -20.04
C THR A 165 -46.60 -82.43 -20.51
N ILE A 166 -46.71 -81.75 -21.65
CA ILE A 166 -45.68 -80.86 -22.19
C ILE A 166 -46.29 -79.46 -22.32
N VAL A 167 -45.53 -78.46 -21.88
CA VAL A 167 -45.91 -77.04 -22.04
C VAL A 167 -45.08 -76.45 -23.16
N MET A 168 -45.73 -75.71 -24.06
CA MET A 168 -45.09 -74.98 -25.14
C MET A 168 -45.44 -73.51 -24.99
N TYR A 169 -44.44 -72.69 -24.66
CA TYR A 169 -44.61 -71.28 -24.33
C TYR A 169 -43.63 -70.41 -25.12
N HIS A 170 -44.14 -69.39 -25.81
CA HIS A 170 -43.29 -68.34 -26.38
C HIS A 170 -43.45 -67.05 -25.60
N GLY A 171 -42.38 -66.63 -24.93
CA GLY A 171 -42.35 -65.45 -24.07
C GLY A 171 -41.36 -65.60 -22.93
N GLU A 172 -41.32 -64.60 -22.05
CA GLU A 172 -40.31 -64.50 -21.00
C GLU A 172 -40.71 -65.22 -19.72
N VAL A 173 -39.79 -66.00 -19.15
CA VAL A 173 -39.93 -66.58 -17.80
C VAL A 173 -38.99 -65.87 -16.84
N LYS A 174 -39.51 -65.42 -15.69
CA LYS A 174 -38.71 -64.75 -14.66
C LYS A 174 -37.62 -65.71 -14.15
N GLY A 175 -36.37 -65.26 -14.24
CA GLY A 175 -35.17 -66.05 -13.88
C GLY A 175 -34.34 -66.50 -15.09
N ALA A 176 -34.86 -66.38 -16.32
CA ALA A 176 -34.05 -66.55 -17.52
C ALA A 176 -33.10 -65.36 -17.73
N VAL A 177 -32.06 -65.53 -18.56
CA VAL A 177 -31.01 -64.53 -18.82
C VAL A 177 -30.88 -64.26 -20.32
N TYR A 178 -30.81 -62.99 -20.71
CA TYR A 178 -30.62 -62.53 -22.09
C TYR A 178 -29.17 -62.69 -22.58
N GLN A 179 -28.93 -62.43 -23.87
CA GLN A 179 -27.59 -62.57 -24.46
C GLN A 179 -26.50 -61.71 -23.80
N ASN A 180 -26.90 -60.62 -23.15
CA ASN A 180 -26.03 -59.66 -22.48
C ASN A 180 -25.81 -59.94 -20.98
N GLY A 181 -26.34 -61.06 -20.43
CA GLY A 181 -26.21 -61.41 -19.01
C GLY A 181 -27.25 -60.77 -18.09
N VAL A 182 -28.24 -60.04 -18.63
CA VAL A 182 -29.34 -59.43 -17.86
C VAL A 182 -30.48 -60.43 -17.68
N SER A 183 -31.04 -60.51 -16.47
CA SER A 183 -32.20 -61.38 -16.19
C SER A 183 -33.48 -60.86 -16.85
N ALA A 184 -34.32 -61.76 -17.36
CA ALA A 184 -35.63 -61.47 -17.91
C ALA A 184 -36.59 -60.97 -16.81
N SER A 185 -37.00 -59.70 -16.93
CA SER A 185 -37.80 -58.98 -15.93
C SER A 185 -38.90 -58.13 -16.55
N SER A 186 -39.29 -58.36 -17.81
CA SER A 186 -40.35 -57.56 -18.43
C SER A 186 -41.68 -57.66 -17.66
N PRO A 187 -42.56 -56.66 -17.76
CA PRO A 187 -43.89 -56.70 -17.13
C PRO A 187 -44.76 -57.89 -17.58
N THR A 188 -44.49 -58.47 -18.74
CA THR A 188 -45.16 -59.65 -19.31
C THR A 188 -44.44 -60.97 -19.01
N ALA A 189 -43.31 -60.92 -18.28
CA ALA A 189 -42.57 -62.12 -17.90
C ALA A 189 -43.36 -62.93 -16.86
N ILE A 190 -43.58 -64.20 -17.17
CA ILE A 190 -44.33 -65.12 -16.31
C ILE A 190 -43.43 -65.60 -15.17
N PRO A 191 -43.88 -65.54 -13.89
CA PRO A 191 -43.19 -66.18 -12.79
C PRO A 191 -43.06 -67.69 -13.02
N LYS A 192 -41.87 -68.26 -12.79
CA LYS A 192 -41.65 -69.71 -12.98
C LYS A 192 -42.63 -70.57 -12.16
N GLU A 193 -43.02 -70.11 -10.97
CA GLU A 193 -43.94 -70.82 -10.06
C GLU A 193 -45.31 -71.02 -10.72
N LEU A 194 -45.71 -70.09 -11.61
CA LEU A 194 -46.97 -70.20 -12.33
C LEU A 194 -46.90 -71.31 -13.38
N LEU A 195 -45.81 -71.43 -14.13
CA LEU A 195 -45.63 -72.54 -15.09
C LEU A 195 -45.43 -73.88 -14.36
N GLU A 196 -44.65 -73.90 -13.28
CA GLU A 196 -44.46 -75.10 -12.43
C GLU A 196 -45.79 -75.67 -11.91
N SER A 197 -46.82 -74.83 -11.72
CA SER A 197 -48.15 -75.29 -11.29
C SER A 197 -48.86 -76.23 -12.28
N LEU A 198 -48.43 -76.28 -13.54
CA LEU A 198 -48.92 -77.25 -14.53
C LEU A 198 -48.36 -78.66 -14.33
N ASN A 199 -47.31 -78.82 -13.51
CA ASN A 199 -46.64 -80.09 -13.22
C ASN A 199 -46.32 -80.90 -14.49
N ALA A 200 -45.69 -80.24 -15.46
CA ALA A 200 -45.38 -80.82 -16.76
C ALA A 200 -44.04 -81.56 -16.74
N ASP A 201 -43.90 -82.60 -17.57
CA ASP A 201 -42.67 -83.36 -17.72
C ASP A 201 -41.58 -82.56 -18.46
N TYR A 202 -41.99 -81.58 -19.30
CA TYR A 202 -41.10 -80.69 -20.04
C TYR A 202 -41.77 -79.36 -20.40
N TYR A 203 -40.99 -78.27 -20.32
CA TYR A 203 -41.42 -76.93 -20.76
C TYR A 203 -40.54 -76.46 -21.93
N ALA A 204 -41.14 -76.44 -23.11
CA ALA A 204 -40.57 -75.96 -24.36
C ALA A 204 -40.76 -74.44 -24.46
N LEU A 205 -39.72 -73.68 -24.08
CA LEU A 205 -39.72 -72.21 -24.08
C LEU A 205 -39.05 -71.63 -25.35
N GLY A 206 -39.61 -70.58 -25.93
CA GLY A 206 -38.98 -69.76 -26.98
C GLY A 206 -39.11 -68.25 -26.69
N HIS A 207 -38.34 -67.41 -27.41
CA HIS A 207 -38.18 -65.92 -27.30
C HIS A 207 -36.76 -65.50 -26.89
N ILE A 208 -36.11 -66.28 -26.01
CA ILE A 208 -34.75 -65.96 -25.52
C ILE A 208 -33.72 -66.73 -26.33
N HIS A 209 -32.83 -66.01 -27.02
CA HIS A 209 -31.89 -66.67 -27.94
C HIS A 209 -30.64 -67.28 -27.30
N ILE A 210 -30.44 -67.24 -25.96
CA ILE A 210 -29.41 -68.06 -25.30
C ILE A 210 -30.00 -69.40 -24.88
N PRO A 211 -29.35 -70.54 -25.22
CA PRO A 211 -29.72 -71.85 -24.71
C PRO A 211 -29.49 -71.92 -23.19
N GLN A 212 -30.53 -72.22 -22.43
CA GLN A 212 -30.46 -72.29 -20.96
C GLN A 212 -31.62 -73.10 -20.38
N GLU A 213 -31.38 -73.70 -19.22
CA GLU A 213 -32.41 -74.23 -18.34
C GLU A 213 -32.77 -73.18 -17.28
N VAL A 214 -34.04 -72.78 -17.22
CA VAL A 214 -34.50 -71.73 -16.29
C VAL A 214 -34.88 -72.32 -14.93
N PHE A 215 -35.55 -73.48 -14.97
CA PHE A 215 -35.91 -74.32 -13.84
C PHE A 215 -36.01 -75.77 -14.36
N PRO A 216 -36.09 -76.80 -13.49
CA PRO A 216 -35.99 -78.20 -13.92
C PRO A 216 -36.93 -78.54 -15.09
N ASN A 217 -36.36 -79.08 -16.18
CA ASN A 217 -37.04 -79.45 -17.42
C ASN A 217 -37.64 -78.28 -18.22
N ALA A 218 -37.34 -77.02 -17.86
CA ALA A 218 -37.77 -75.84 -18.58
C ALA A 218 -36.63 -75.16 -19.32
N TRP A 219 -36.65 -75.29 -20.65
CA TRP A 219 -35.51 -74.96 -21.48
C TRP A 219 -35.86 -73.95 -22.55
N TYR A 220 -35.01 -72.94 -22.71
CA TYR A 220 -34.86 -72.25 -23.99
C TYR A 220 -33.80 -72.98 -24.83
N PRO A 221 -34.07 -73.34 -26.10
CA PRO A 221 -33.07 -73.95 -26.98
C PRO A 221 -32.09 -72.91 -27.53
N GLY A 222 -32.37 -71.61 -27.32
CA GLY A 222 -31.68 -70.49 -27.95
C GLY A 222 -32.07 -70.33 -29.42
N SER A 223 -31.44 -69.38 -30.12
CA SER A 223 -31.66 -69.24 -31.57
C SER A 223 -31.12 -70.44 -32.32
N ALA A 224 -31.91 -70.93 -33.28
CA ALA A 224 -31.47 -72.01 -34.18
C ALA A 224 -30.29 -71.57 -35.08
N TYR A 225 -30.12 -70.26 -35.27
CA TYR A 225 -28.97 -69.64 -35.91
C TYR A 225 -28.65 -68.28 -35.25
N PRO A 226 -27.43 -68.11 -34.69
CA PRO A 226 -26.98 -66.85 -34.11
C PRO A 226 -27.11 -65.66 -35.07
N LYS A 227 -27.80 -64.59 -34.67
CA LYS A 227 -28.04 -63.43 -35.56
C LYS A 227 -26.90 -62.42 -35.61
N ASN A 228 -26.15 -62.26 -34.51
CA ASN A 228 -25.17 -61.19 -34.35
C ASN A 228 -24.07 -61.55 -33.33
N PHE A 229 -23.09 -60.67 -33.15
CA PHE A 229 -21.96 -60.86 -32.23
C PHE A 229 -22.31 -60.87 -30.72
N GLY A 230 -23.57 -60.66 -30.35
CA GLY A 230 -24.08 -60.89 -29.00
C GLY A 230 -24.51 -62.34 -28.75
N GLU A 231 -24.84 -63.10 -29.80
CA GLU A 231 -25.20 -64.52 -29.73
C GLU A 231 -23.96 -65.38 -29.96
N THR A 232 -23.34 -65.84 -28.86
CA THR A 232 -22.05 -66.56 -28.89
C THR A 232 -22.19 -68.08 -28.81
N HIS A 233 -23.42 -68.59 -28.68
CA HIS A 233 -23.72 -70.02 -28.65
C HIS A 233 -23.73 -70.63 -30.05
N ASN A 234 -23.69 -71.96 -30.11
CA ASN A 234 -23.94 -72.68 -31.36
C ASN A 234 -25.43 -72.68 -31.64
N GLY A 235 -25.84 -72.47 -32.91
CA GLY A 235 -27.22 -72.75 -33.32
C GLY A 235 -27.56 -74.21 -33.03
N CYS A 236 -28.56 -74.44 -32.19
CA CYS A 236 -28.91 -75.77 -31.68
C CYS A 236 -30.43 -75.96 -31.55
N TYR A 237 -30.81 -77.21 -31.26
CA TYR A 237 -32.14 -77.60 -30.85
C TYR A 237 -32.03 -78.56 -29.66
N ASN A 238 -33.09 -78.68 -28.88
CA ASN A 238 -33.17 -79.63 -27.79
C ASN A 238 -33.77 -80.94 -28.31
N LEU A 239 -33.03 -82.04 -28.17
CA LEU A 239 -33.56 -83.39 -28.32
C LEU A 239 -34.01 -83.89 -26.96
N VAL A 240 -35.30 -84.15 -26.80
CA VAL A 240 -35.90 -84.51 -25.52
C VAL A 240 -36.34 -85.97 -25.56
N ASP A 241 -35.95 -86.73 -24.54
CA ASP A 241 -36.37 -88.14 -24.35
C ASP A 241 -36.99 -88.28 -22.95
N ILE A 242 -38.25 -88.69 -22.93
CA ILE A 242 -39.04 -88.98 -21.74
C ILE A 242 -39.30 -90.49 -21.71
N THR A 243 -38.62 -91.19 -20.81
CA THR A 243 -38.72 -92.65 -20.63
C THR A 243 -38.76 -92.96 -19.13
N ASP A 244 -39.66 -93.85 -18.70
CA ASP A 244 -39.86 -94.25 -17.29
C ASP A 244 -40.04 -93.06 -16.31
N GLY A 245 -40.76 -92.01 -16.74
CA GLY A 245 -41.01 -90.81 -15.93
C GLY A 245 -39.79 -89.90 -15.72
N LYS A 246 -38.71 -90.12 -16.47
CA LYS A 246 -37.50 -89.28 -16.44
C LYS A 246 -37.32 -88.55 -17.76
N THR A 247 -37.18 -87.22 -17.68
CA THR A 247 -36.86 -86.35 -18.81
C THR A 247 -35.35 -86.19 -18.95
N THR A 248 -34.84 -86.36 -20.17
CA THR A 248 -33.45 -86.07 -20.54
C THR A 248 -33.42 -85.15 -21.75
N VAL A 249 -32.51 -84.17 -21.73
CA VAL A 249 -32.39 -83.13 -22.75
C VAL A 249 -30.96 -83.09 -23.27
N GLU A 250 -30.80 -83.27 -24.57
CA GLU A 250 -29.53 -83.12 -25.28
C GLU A 250 -29.60 -81.91 -26.21
N GLN A 251 -28.71 -80.93 -26.02
CA GLN A 251 -28.56 -79.80 -26.96
C GLN A 251 -27.72 -80.23 -28.16
N VAL A 252 -28.38 -80.35 -29.32
CA VAL A 252 -27.74 -80.80 -30.56
C VAL A 252 -27.50 -79.62 -31.49
N SER A 253 -26.25 -79.42 -31.90
CA SER A 253 -25.87 -78.32 -32.80
C SER A 253 -26.19 -78.64 -34.27
N PHE A 254 -26.63 -77.61 -35.01
CA PHE A 254 -26.79 -77.67 -36.48
C PHE A 254 -25.47 -77.58 -37.26
N GLY A 255 -24.34 -77.30 -36.59
CA GLY A 255 -23.04 -77.09 -37.24
C GLY A 255 -22.98 -75.81 -38.08
N LEU A 256 -23.85 -74.84 -37.79
CA LEU A 256 -23.88 -73.54 -38.46
C LEU A 256 -22.76 -72.61 -37.97
N PRO A 257 -22.38 -71.58 -38.75
CA PRO A 257 -21.40 -70.59 -38.32
C PRO A 257 -21.74 -69.91 -36.99
N THR A 258 -20.72 -69.68 -36.16
CA THR A 258 -20.84 -68.93 -34.89
C THR A 258 -20.25 -67.54 -34.97
N TYR A 259 -20.61 -66.66 -34.02
CA TYR A 259 -20.04 -65.33 -33.89
C TYR A 259 -19.25 -65.22 -32.58
N HIS A 260 -18.07 -64.59 -32.63
CA HIS A 260 -17.21 -64.43 -31.46
C HIS A 260 -16.59 -63.02 -31.43
N THR A 261 -16.62 -62.36 -30.27
CA THR A 261 -15.98 -61.06 -30.06
C THR A 261 -14.72 -61.23 -29.20
N ILE A 262 -13.59 -60.69 -29.68
CA ILE A 262 -12.30 -60.71 -29.00
C ILE A 262 -11.94 -59.28 -28.61
N TYR A 263 -11.84 -59.03 -27.31
CA TYR A 263 -11.49 -57.72 -26.73
C TYR A 263 -9.98 -57.49 -26.59
N LYS A 264 -9.18 -58.02 -27.53
CA LYS A 264 -7.71 -57.98 -27.50
C LYS A 264 -7.14 -57.42 -28.78
N ARG A 265 -5.89 -56.94 -28.75
CA ARG A 265 -5.22 -56.50 -29.98
C ARG A 265 -4.91 -57.70 -30.88
N PRO A 266 -5.03 -57.57 -32.21
CA PRO A 266 -4.67 -58.63 -33.15
C PRO A 266 -3.25 -59.20 -32.95
N SER A 267 -2.29 -58.36 -32.56
CA SER A 267 -0.90 -58.76 -32.29
C SER A 267 -0.74 -59.69 -31.09
N GLU A 268 -1.71 -59.71 -30.17
CA GLU A 268 -1.69 -60.55 -28.98
C GLU A 268 -2.14 -61.99 -29.28
N ILE A 269 -2.76 -62.23 -30.45
CA ILE A 269 -3.20 -63.56 -30.86
C ILE A 269 -2.24 -64.12 -31.89
N LYS A 270 -1.29 -64.94 -31.41
CA LYS A 270 -0.21 -65.48 -32.24
C LYS A 270 -0.64 -66.65 -33.13
N LYS A 271 -1.70 -67.39 -32.76
CA LYS A 271 -2.33 -68.49 -33.52
C LYS A 271 -3.62 -68.96 -32.81
N GLY A 272 -4.63 -69.33 -33.56
CA GLY A 272 -5.88 -69.92 -33.09
C GLY A 272 -6.59 -70.67 -34.23
N ASN A 273 -7.52 -71.57 -33.93
CA ASN A 273 -8.32 -72.25 -34.95
C ASN A 273 -9.80 -72.00 -34.67
N PHE A 274 -10.38 -71.04 -35.38
CA PHE A 274 -11.77 -70.61 -35.30
C PHE A 274 -12.54 -71.06 -36.55
N PHE A 275 -12.37 -72.33 -36.89
CA PHE A 275 -13.04 -72.95 -38.02
C PHE A 275 -14.55 -72.75 -37.92
N ASN A 276 -15.16 -72.29 -39.01
CA ASN A 276 -16.60 -72.03 -39.08
C ASN A 276 -17.09 -70.90 -38.13
N THR A 277 -16.26 -69.92 -37.78
CA THR A 277 -16.62 -68.81 -36.89
C THR A 277 -16.35 -67.44 -37.53
N HIS A 278 -17.27 -66.49 -37.35
CA HIS A 278 -17.11 -65.07 -37.62
C HIS A 278 -16.49 -64.39 -36.39
N ILE A 279 -15.34 -63.73 -36.56
CA ILE A 279 -14.63 -63.06 -35.46
C ILE A 279 -14.77 -61.55 -35.57
N ARG A 280 -15.02 -60.88 -34.45
CA ARG A 280 -14.90 -59.43 -34.32
C ARG A 280 -13.80 -59.11 -33.30
N PHE A 281 -12.78 -58.40 -33.73
CA PHE A 281 -11.81 -57.79 -32.83
C PHE A 281 -12.29 -56.40 -32.42
N MET A 282 -12.40 -56.16 -31.13
CA MET A 282 -12.65 -54.84 -30.55
C MET A 282 -11.45 -54.48 -29.68
N PHE A 283 -10.77 -53.39 -30.01
CA PHE A 283 -9.65 -52.91 -29.20
C PHE A 283 -9.42 -51.42 -29.42
N ASP A 284 -8.75 -50.82 -28.45
CA ASP A 284 -8.42 -49.40 -28.46
C ASP A 284 -7.05 -49.14 -29.10
N CYS A 285 -6.99 -48.11 -29.95
CA CYS A 285 -5.78 -47.68 -30.64
C CYS A 285 -5.71 -46.15 -30.75
N THR A 286 -4.51 -45.60 -30.89
CA THR A 286 -4.28 -44.17 -31.09
C THR A 286 -4.62 -43.73 -32.53
N ARG A 287 -4.76 -42.41 -32.73
CA ARG A 287 -5.05 -41.85 -34.05
C ARG A 287 -3.91 -42.05 -35.07
N GLU A 288 -2.67 -42.12 -34.60
CA GLU A 288 -1.51 -42.46 -35.46
C GLU A 288 -1.49 -43.94 -35.82
N GLU A 289 -1.70 -44.82 -34.84
CA GLU A 289 -1.82 -46.27 -35.07
C GLU A 289 -2.95 -46.57 -36.06
N ARG A 290 -4.14 -45.97 -35.90
CA ARG A 290 -5.27 -46.16 -36.82
C ARG A 290 -4.96 -45.72 -38.25
N LYS A 291 -4.18 -44.65 -38.44
CA LYS A 291 -3.76 -44.18 -39.78
C LYS A 291 -2.74 -45.13 -40.42
N GLN A 292 -1.88 -45.75 -39.62
CA GLN A 292 -0.89 -46.71 -40.09
C GLN A 292 -1.49 -48.11 -40.31
N MET A 293 -2.62 -48.43 -39.68
CA MET A 293 -3.32 -49.69 -39.85
C MET A 293 -4.12 -49.75 -41.15
N ASN A 294 -3.75 -50.68 -42.03
CA ASN A 294 -4.61 -51.11 -43.12
C ASN A 294 -5.58 -52.19 -42.61
N ILE A 295 -6.76 -51.76 -42.15
CA ILE A 295 -7.78 -52.65 -41.56
C ILE A 295 -8.17 -53.79 -42.49
N LYS A 296 -8.30 -53.51 -43.79
CA LYS A 296 -8.71 -54.52 -44.75
C LYS A 296 -7.65 -55.61 -44.90
N ALA A 297 -6.39 -55.20 -45.08
CA ALA A 297 -5.27 -56.14 -45.18
C ALA A 297 -5.09 -56.96 -43.88
N LEU A 298 -5.22 -56.32 -42.72
CA LEU A 298 -5.09 -56.97 -41.42
C LEU A 298 -6.23 -57.98 -41.17
N ALA A 299 -7.46 -57.65 -41.56
CA ALA A 299 -8.59 -58.57 -41.45
C ALA A 299 -8.42 -59.81 -42.35
N ASP A 300 -7.92 -59.63 -43.59
CA ASP A 300 -7.65 -60.73 -44.52
C ASP A 300 -6.52 -61.66 -44.02
N GLU A 301 -5.47 -61.07 -43.44
CA GLU A 301 -4.37 -61.82 -42.81
C GLU A 301 -4.87 -62.64 -41.61
N LEU A 302 -5.58 -62.01 -40.67
CA LEU A 302 -6.12 -62.68 -39.49
C LEU A 302 -7.14 -63.75 -39.85
N LYS A 303 -7.96 -63.54 -40.88
CA LYS A 303 -8.92 -64.54 -41.36
C LYS A 303 -8.19 -65.83 -41.75
N THR A 304 -7.07 -65.71 -42.44
CA THR A 304 -6.24 -66.84 -42.86
C THR A 304 -5.51 -67.48 -41.67
N ASN A 305 -4.88 -66.67 -40.82
CA ASN A 305 -4.09 -67.14 -39.69
C ASN A 305 -4.93 -67.81 -38.58
N LEU A 306 -6.17 -67.37 -38.41
CA LEU A 306 -7.11 -67.88 -37.40
C LEU A 306 -8.05 -68.96 -37.96
N ASN A 307 -7.98 -69.27 -39.26
CA ASN A 307 -8.90 -70.17 -39.95
C ASN A 307 -10.38 -69.79 -39.75
N ALA A 308 -10.68 -68.49 -39.75
CA ALA A 308 -12.01 -67.94 -39.50
C ALA A 308 -12.81 -67.72 -40.80
N LEU A 309 -14.14 -67.72 -40.72
CA LEU A 309 -15.01 -67.41 -41.88
C LEU A 309 -14.93 -65.94 -42.29
N SER A 310 -14.92 -65.04 -41.31
CA SER A 310 -14.64 -63.63 -41.50
C SER A 310 -14.02 -63.02 -40.25
N VAL A 311 -13.30 -61.91 -40.45
CA VAL A 311 -12.74 -61.10 -39.37
C VAL A 311 -13.20 -59.66 -39.58
N LYS A 312 -13.84 -59.08 -38.56
CA LYS A 312 -14.19 -57.66 -38.49
C LYS A 312 -13.27 -57.00 -37.47
N ILE A 313 -12.68 -55.86 -37.80
CA ILE A 313 -11.82 -55.10 -36.88
C ILE A 313 -12.49 -53.77 -36.56
N GLU A 314 -12.84 -53.58 -35.30
CA GLU A 314 -13.35 -52.35 -34.73
C GLU A 314 -12.27 -51.76 -33.80
N ALA A 315 -11.37 -50.98 -34.41
CA ALA A 315 -10.28 -50.32 -33.70
C ALA A 315 -10.74 -48.94 -33.19
N ASN A 316 -11.21 -48.85 -31.95
CA ASN A 316 -11.70 -47.60 -31.39
C ASN A 316 -10.53 -46.62 -31.27
N VAL A 317 -10.66 -45.46 -31.91
CA VAL A 317 -9.62 -44.43 -31.83
C VAL A 317 -9.76 -43.71 -30.51
N ILE A 318 -8.87 -44.00 -29.57
CA ILE A 318 -8.67 -43.18 -28.39
C ILE A 318 -7.69 -42.08 -28.78
N ASP A 319 -8.06 -40.81 -28.56
CA ASP A 319 -7.09 -39.73 -28.68
C ASP A 319 -5.95 -40.00 -27.68
N SER A 320 -4.70 -39.95 -28.16
CA SER A 320 -3.47 -40.24 -27.38
C SER A 320 -3.25 -39.32 -26.17
N GLU A 321 -4.18 -38.41 -25.89
CA GLU A 321 -4.20 -37.59 -24.69
C GLU A 321 -4.69 -38.36 -23.44
N ASN A 322 -5.52 -39.39 -23.56
CA ASN A 322 -6.13 -40.04 -22.38
C ASN A 322 -5.15 -40.93 -21.58
N VAL A 323 -4.20 -41.61 -22.25
CA VAL A 323 -3.20 -42.45 -21.57
C VAL A 323 -2.24 -41.59 -20.73
N LYS A 324 -1.84 -40.44 -21.26
CA LYS A 324 -0.96 -39.44 -20.63
C LYS A 324 -1.59 -38.75 -19.42
N ARG A 325 -2.91 -38.57 -19.47
CA ARG A 325 -3.70 -37.90 -18.42
C ARG A 325 -3.99 -38.80 -17.22
N SER A 326 -4.05 -40.12 -17.43
CA SER A 326 -4.29 -41.11 -16.36
C SER A 326 -3.13 -41.30 -15.36
N GLU A 327 -1.90 -40.89 -15.69
CA GLU A 327 -0.77 -40.98 -14.75
C GLU A 327 -0.80 -39.85 -13.71
N ILE A 328 -1.24 -38.65 -14.11
CA ILE A 328 -1.41 -37.48 -13.22
C ILE A 328 -2.40 -37.81 -12.09
N THR A 329 -3.50 -38.50 -12.40
CA THR A 329 -4.57 -38.79 -11.43
C THR A 329 -4.19 -39.82 -10.37
N LYS A 330 -3.16 -40.64 -10.61
CA LYS A 330 -2.66 -41.65 -9.65
C LYS A 330 -1.89 -41.05 -8.47
N HIS A 331 -1.31 -39.87 -8.64
CA HIS A 331 -0.52 -39.22 -7.61
C HIS A 331 -1.41 -38.55 -6.57
N LYS A 332 -1.08 -38.64 -5.27
CA LYS A 332 -1.84 -37.95 -4.20
C LYS A 332 -1.27 -36.56 -3.91
N SER A 333 0.04 -36.37 -4.04
CA SER A 333 0.71 -35.09 -3.79
C SER A 333 0.46 -34.11 -4.94
N ILE A 334 0.17 -32.85 -4.61
CA ILE A 334 0.03 -31.79 -5.63
C ILE A 334 1.37 -31.54 -6.35
N VAL A 335 2.50 -31.75 -5.68
CA VAL A 335 3.84 -31.63 -6.28
C VAL A 335 4.09 -32.73 -7.31
N GLU A 336 3.77 -33.98 -6.98
CA GLU A 336 3.90 -35.10 -7.91
C GLU A 336 2.95 -34.94 -9.11
N LYS A 337 1.72 -34.48 -8.88
CA LYS A 337 0.76 -34.16 -9.96
C LYS A 337 1.31 -33.08 -10.91
N MET A 338 1.97 -32.04 -10.37
CA MET A 338 2.62 -31.01 -11.18
C MET A 338 3.80 -31.56 -12.00
N ASP A 339 4.67 -32.36 -11.39
CA ASP A 339 5.83 -32.94 -12.07
C ASP A 339 5.39 -33.83 -13.26
N GLU A 340 4.36 -34.66 -13.07
CA GLU A 340 3.82 -35.49 -14.14
C GLU A 340 3.09 -34.64 -15.20
N TYR A 341 2.34 -33.60 -14.79
CA TYR A 341 1.74 -32.65 -15.74
C TYR A 341 2.78 -31.94 -16.61
N VAL A 342 3.88 -31.48 -16.01
CA VAL A 342 4.99 -30.83 -16.74
C VAL A 342 5.60 -31.79 -17.76
N LYS A 343 5.86 -33.03 -17.34
CA LYS A 343 6.42 -34.09 -18.17
C LYS A 343 5.51 -34.38 -19.36
N GLU A 344 4.21 -34.48 -19.13
CA GLU A 344 3.25 -34.79 -20.19
C GLU A 344 2.98 -33.64 -21.16
N MET A 345 2.95 -32.41 -20.65
CA MET A 345 2.74 -31.20 -21.44
C MET A 345 4.04 -30.67 -22.08
N ASN A 346 5.18 -31.32 -21.82
CA ASN A 346 6.52 -30.91 -22.29
C ASN A 346 6.84 -29.44 -21.94
N LEU A 347 6.52 -29.04 -20.71
CA LEU A 347 6.73 -27.69 -20.20
C LEU A 347 8.09 -27.58 -19.49
N LYS A 348 8.58 -26.35 -19.31
CA LYS A 348 9.74 -26.07 -18.45
C LYS A 348 9.26 -25.61 -17.08
N THR A 349 9.70 -26.29 -16.03
CA THR A 349 9.41 -25.89 -14.64
C THR A 349 10.22 -24.63 -14.27
N PRO A 350 9.59 -23.54 -13.83
CA PRO A 350 10.30 -22.38 -13.29
C PRO A 350 11.10 -22.73 -12.03
N LYS A 351 12.20 -22.03 -11.79
CA LYS A 351 13.18 -22.27 -10.70
C LYS A 351 12.53 -22.51 -9.34
N TYR A 352 11.61 -21.64 -8.93
CA TYR A 352 10.97 -21.69 -7.61
C TYR A 352 9.67 -22.50 -7.55
N ALA A 353 9.14 -23.00 -8.69
CA ALA A 353 7.79 -23.55 -8.73
C ALA A 353 7.61 -24.77 -7.80
N LYS A 354 8.60 -25.67 -7.76
CA LYS A 354 8.53 -26.86 -6.91
C LYS A 354 8.60 -26.53 -5.41
N GLU A 355 9.49 -25.62 -5.01
CA GLU A 355 9.64 -25.17 -3.62
C GLU A 355 8.39 -24.43 -3.13
N LEU A 356 7.86 -23.50 -3.93
CA LEU A 356 6.66 -22.75 -3.60
C LEU A 356 5.43 -23.66 -3.53
N LEU A 357 5.30 -24.63 -4.43
CA LEU A 357 4.20 -25.60 -4.40
C LEU A 357 4.29 -26.54 -3.20
N GLN A 358 5.50 -26.94 -2.79
CA GLN A 358 5.72 -27.70 -1.56
C GLN A 358 5.31 -26.88 -0.33
N ASN A 359 5.68 -25.60 -0.27
CA ASN A 359 5.24 -24.71 0.80
C ASN A 359 3.72 -24.54 0.83
N ILE A 360 3.06 -24.46 -0.33
CA ILE A 360 1.60 -24.50 -0.39
C ILE A 360 1.14 -25.81 0.24
N GLN A 361 1.59 -26.97 -0.26
CA GLN A 361 1.18 -28.29 0.23
C GLN A 361 1.32 -28.43 1.75
N ASP A 362 2.46 -28.05 2.32
CA ASP A 362 2.76 -28.24 3.75
C ASP A 362 1.95 -27.32 4.65
N ASN A 363 1.69 -26.07 4.22
CA ASN A 363 0.87 -25.12 4.97
C ASN A 363 -0.64 -25.34 4.77
N THR A 364 -1.04 -26.03 3.70
CA THR A 364 -2.44 -26.32 3.37
C THR A 364 -2.91 -27.70 3.83
N LEU A 365 -2.01 -28.65 4.14
CA LEU A 365 -2.36 -30.04 4.49
C LEU A 365 -3.26 -30.24 5.74
N ILE A 366 -3.78 -29.18 6.38
CA ILE A 366 -4.79 -29.24 7.46
C ILE A 366 -6.16 -28.65 7.05
N ASN A 367 -6.28 -27.89 5.96
CA ASN A 367 -7.55 -27.21 5.59
C ASN A 367 -8.18 -27.69 4.27
N PHE A 368 -7.46 -28.43 3.43
CA PHE A 368 -7.88 -28.76 2.04
C PHE A 368 -8.41 -30.17 1.90
N ALA A 369 -8.44 -30.90 3.01
CA ALA A 369 -9.17 -32.12 3.04
C ALA A 369 -10.65 -31.76 2.97
N TYR A 370 -11.28 -32.15 1.87
CA TYR A 370 -12.67 -32.58 1.86
C TYR A 370 -13.02 -33.17 3.23
N PRO A 371 -14.21 -32.92 3.79
CA PRO A 371 -14.47 -33.34 5.16
C PRO A 371 -14.13 -34.81 5.31
N GLN A 372 -13.21 -35.14 6.20
CA GLN A 372 -12.52 -36.44 6.17
C GLN A 372 -13.42 -37.59 6.63
N HIS A 373 -14.65 -37.26 6.99
CA HIS A 373 -15.51 -38.07 7.80
C HIS A 373 -16.88 -38.22 7.14
N SER A 374 -17.41 -39.43 7.18
CA SER A 374 -18.76 -39.74 6.76
C SER A 374 -19.71 -39.51 7.93
N PHE A 375 -20.72 -38.68 7.73
CA PHE A 375 -21.61 -38.26 8.81
C PHE A 375 -22.98 -38.92 8.73
N GLU A 376 -23.44 -39.40 9.88
CA GLU A 376 -24.76 -39.99 10.08
C GLU A 376 -25.55 -39.12 11.06
N LEU A 377 -26.75 -38.70 10.66
CA LEU A 377 -27.66 -37.96 11.54
C LEU A 377 -28.37 -38.94 12.47
N LEU A 378 -28.25 -38.71 13.78
CA LEU A 378 -28.82 -39.58 14.82
C LEU A 378 -30.13 -39.03 15.39
N SER A 379 -30.24 -37.71 15.56
CA SER A 379 -31.45 -37.11 16.11
C SER A 379 -31.63 -35.66 15.69
N LEU A 380 -32.89 -35.26 15.57
CA LEU A 380 -33.34 -33.88 15.43
C LEU A 380 -34.27 -33.53 16.60
N SER A 381 -34.03 -32.39 17.26
CA SER A 381 -34.98 -31.79 18.21
C SER A 381 -35.24 -30.34 17.80
N LEU A 382 -36.52 -30.00 17.70
CA LEU A 382 -37.03 -28.68 17.32
C LEU A 382 -37.95 -28.14 18.40
N ARG A 383 -37.83 -26.86 18.71
CA ARG A 383 -38.80 -26.12 19.53
C ARG A 383 -39.12 -24.79 18.89
N GLY A 384 -40.40 -24.42 18.85
CA GLY A 384 -40.88 -23.16 18.32
C GLY A 384 -40.91 -23.06 16.79
N ALA A 385 -40.75 -24.18 16.06
CA ALA A 385 -40.80 -24.18 14.60
C ALA A 385 -42.23 -23.90 14.09
N ILE A 386 -42.40 -22.87 13.25
CA ILE A 386 -43.72 -22.41 12.78
C ILE A 386 -44.44 -23.50 11.98
N GLY A 387 -43.72 -24.26 11.15
CA GLY A 387 -44.32 -25.31 10.32
C GLY A 387 -44.86 -26.50 11.13
N ILE A 388 -44.24 -26.82 12.27
CA ILE A 388 -44.71 -27.87 13.18
C ILE A 388 -45.94 -27.37 13.95
N ARG A 389 -45.92 -26.13 14.44
CA ARG A 389 -47.08 -25.52 15.10
C ARG A 389 -48.30 -25.46 14.17
N ASN A 390 -48.12 -24.99 12.95
CA ASN A 390 -49.22 -24.83 12.00
C ASN A 390 -49.76 -26.18 11.52
N GLY A 391 -48.90 -27.19 11.38
CA GLY A 391 -49.28 -28.51 10.88
C GLY A 391 -49.79 -29.49 11.93
N GLN A 392 -49.15 -29.52 13.12
CA GLN A 392 -49.42 -30.51 14.17
C GLN A 392 -49.90 -29.89 15.48
N HIS A 393 -49.95 -28.57 15.59
CA HIS A 393 -50.28 -27.85 16.83
C HIS A 393 -49.38 -28.19 18.02
N LYS A 394 -48.13 -28.61 17.75
CA LYS A 394 -47.10 -28.87 18.76
C LYS A 394 -46.07 -27.74 18.80
N GLU A 395 -45.55 -27.46 19.99
CA GLU A 395 -44.45 -26.51 20.19
C GLU A 395 -43.07 -27.16 20.05
N GLU A 396 -42.99 -28.48 20.29
CA GLU A 396 -41.79 -29.29 20.22
C GLU A 396 -41.97 -30.48 19.28
N PHE A 397 -40.87 -30.88 18.65
CA PHE A 397 -40.81 -32.05 17.79
C PHE A 397 -39.45 -32.72 17.93
N GLU A 398 -39.44 -34.03 18.13
CA GLU A 398 -38.22 -34.83 18.16
C GLU A 398 -38.33 -36.00 17.19
N LEU A 399 -37.26 -36.24 16.46
CA LEU A 399 -37.12 -37.38 15.56
C LEU A 399 -35.80 -38.09 15.85
N ASN A 400 -35.92 -39.37 16.22
CA ASN A 400 -34.78 -40.25 16.42
C ASN A 400 -34.54 -41.09 15.17
N PHE A 401 -33.38 -40.93 14.55
CA PHE A 401 -32.97 -41.67 13.36
C PHE A 401 -32.37 -43.05 13.72
N GLU A 402 -31.95 -43.25 14.97
CA GLU A 402 -31.42 -44.53 15.45
C GLU A 402 -32.48 -45.64 15.50
N THR A 403 -33.76 -45.27 15.59
CA THR A 403 -34.87 -46.22 15.54
C THR A 403 -35.25 -46.65 14.12
N LEU A 404 -34.60 -46.08 13.09
CA LEU A 404 -34.90 -46.37 11.69
C LEU A 404 -34.05 -47.54 11.19
N GLU A 405 -34.66 -48.38 10.35
CA GLU A 405 -33.94 -49.47 9.69
C GLU A 405 -33.08 -48.90 8.56
N ASP A 406 -32.00 -49.60 8.23
CA ASP A 406 -31.15 -49.23 7.11
C ASP A 406 -31.96 -49.41 5.80
N GLY A 407 -31.99 -48.36 4.99
CA GLY A 407 -32.78 -48.35 3.74
C GLY A 407 -33.41 -47.01 3.39
N VAL A 408 -34.37 -47.08 2.46
CA VAL A 408 -35.21 -45.95 2.06
C VAL A 408 -36.46 -45.91 2.96
N VAL A 409 -36.68 -44.76 3.59
CA VAL A 409 -37.74 -44.54 4.58
C VAL A 409 -38.70 -43.47 4.06
N CYS A 410 -39.97 -43.83 3.88
CA CYS A 410 -40.99 -42.91 3.41
C CYS A 410 -41.60 -42.11 4.57
N LEU A 411 -41.44 -40.79 4.56
CA LEU A 411 -42.02 -39.88 5.53
C LEU A 411 -43.36 -39.34 5.03
N CYS A 412 -44.43 -39.77 5.71
CA CYS A 412 -45.82 -39.57 5.32
C CYS A 412 -46.59 -38.73 6.34
N GLY A 413 -47.72 -38.16 5.90
CA GLY A 413 -48.61 -37.34 6.72
C GLY A 413 -49.50 -36.47 5.84
N ALA A 414 -50.57 -35.89 6.36
CA ALA A 414 -51.46 -35.04 5.57
C ALA A 414 -50.77 -33.73 5.09
N ASN A 415 -51.30 -33.11 4.03
CA ASN A 415 -50.77 -31.84 3.52
C ASN A 415 -50.75 -30.78 4.62
N GLY A 416 -49.64 -30.04 4.72
CA GLY A 416 -49.45 -29.02 5.76
C GLY A 416 -49.02 -29.54 7.13
N HIS A 417 -48.89 -30.85 7.38
CA HIS A 417 -48.50 -31.43 8.68
C HIS A 417 -47.01 -31.23 9.09
N GLY A 418 -46.29 -30.36 8.38
CA GLY A 418 -44.91 -30.00 8.72
C GLY A 418 -43.81 -30.89 8.15
N LYS A 419 -44.11 -31.84 7.24
CA LYS A 419 -43.13 -32.76 6.62
C LYS A 419 -41.87 -32.08 6.09
N SER A 420 -42.02 -31.13 5.15
CA SER A 420 -40.88 -30.38 4.62
C SER A 420 -40.19 -29.54 5.70
N THR A 421 -40.92 -29.09 6.74
CA THR A 421 -40.29 -28.39 7.88
C THR A 421 -39.36 -29.29 8.67
N VAL A 422 -39.72 -30.57 8.87
CA VAL A 422 -38.85 -31.56 9.51
C VAL A 422 -37.62 -31.80 8.65
N LEU A 423 -37.83 -32.11 7.36
CA LEU A 423 -36.75 -32.45 6.42
C LEU A 423 -35.75 -31.29 6.23
N GLU A 424 -36.24 -30.07 6.02
CA GLU A 424 -35.41 -28.85 5.93
C GLU A 424 -34.69 -28.51 7.23
N ASN A 425 -34.98 -29.16 8.36
CA ASN A 425 -34.23 -28.99 9.60
C ASN A 425 -33.20 -30.11 9.86
N CYS A 426 -33.16 -31.15 9.03
CA CYS A 426 -32.27 -32.31 9.18
C CYS A 426 -30.86 -32.09 8.57
N HIS A 427 -30.26 -30.91 8.77
CA HIS A 427 -28.94 -30.57 8.23
C HIS A 427 -28.18 -29.56 9.11
N PRO A 428 -26.86 -29.42 9.05
CA PRO A 428 -26.13 -28.54 9.99
C PRO A 428 -26.15 -27.06 9.59
N TYR A 429 -26.44 -26.71 8.34
CA TYR A 429 -26.37 -25.30 7.90
C TYR A 429 -27.42 -24.37 8.56
N PRO A 430 -27.07 -23.10 8.88
CA PRO A 430 -27.90 -22.20 9.70
C PRO A 430 -28.99 -21.47 8.88
N LYS A 431 -29.80 -22.21 8.14
CA LYS A 431 -30.90 -21.67 7.30
C LYS A 431 -31.97 -22.73 7.02
N MET A 432 -33.08 -22.31 6.42
CA MET A 432 -33.99 -23.20 5.69
C MET A 432 -33.51 -23.34 4.24
N LEU A 433 -33.81 -24.45 3.58
CA LEU A 433 -33.22 -24.77 2.27
C LEU A 433 -34.05 -24.22 1.11
N SER A 434 -35.37 -24.30 1.19
CA SER A 434 -36.29 -23.85 0.12
C SER A 434 -37.00 -22.53 0.45
N ARG A 435 -36.92 -22.05 1.71
CA ARG A 435 -37.67 -20.88 2.18
C ARG A 435 -36.85 -19.59 2.20
N ALA A 436 -37.52 -18.48 1.94
CA ALA A 436 -36.94 -17.15 2.04
C ALA A 436 -36.84 -16.69 3.51
N GLY A 437 -35.75 -16.00 3.84
CA GLY A 437 -35.54 -15.42 5.17
C GLY A 437 -34.32 -16.01 5.87
N THR A 438 -34.04 -15.49 7.06
CA THR A 438 -33.06 -16.06 8.00
C THR A 438 -33.67 -17.27 8.71
N LEU A 439 -32.83 -18.13 9.29
CA LEU A 439 -33.31 -19.29 10.06
C LEU A 439 -34.36 -18.90 11.11
N LYS A 440 -34.15 -17.77 11.79
CA LYS A 440 -35.04 -17.24 12.82
C LYS A 440 -36.47 -16.98 12.32
N ASP A 441 -36.63 -16.52 11.08
CA ASP A 441 -37.94 -16.13 10.52
C ASP A 441 -38.93 -17.32 10.45
N HIS A 442 -38.43 -18.54 10.67
CA HIS A 442 -39.19 -19.78 10.67
C HIS A 442 -39.51 -20.32 12.08
N PHE A 443 -39.18 -19.57 13.13
CA PHE A 443 -39.43 -19.89 14.52
C PHE A 443 -40.18 -18.75 15.23
N TYR A 444 -41.00 -19.04 16.24
CA TYR A 444 -41.88 -18.04 16.87
C TYR A 444 -41.73 -17.88 18.41
N LEU A 445 -41.05 -18.81 19.09
CA LEU A 445 -40.82 -18.74 20.53
C LEU A 445 -39.50 -18.02 20.85
N LYS A 446 -39.39 -17.49 22.08
CA LYS A 446 -38.16 -16.83 22.55
C LYS A 446 -37.04 -17.83 22.83
N ASP A 447 -37.42 -19.02 23.28
CA ASP A 447 -36.60 -20.18 23.62
C ASP A 447 -36.66 -21.24 22.51
N SER A 448 -36.77 -20.82 21.24
CA SER A 448 -36.78 -21.77 20.12
C SER A 448 -35.40 -22.42 19.95
N HIS A 449 -35.37 -23.66 19.47
CA HIS A 449 -34.11 -24.34 19.17
C HIS A 449 -34.19 -25.26 17.97
N ARG A 450 -33.01 -25.51 17.39
CA ARG A 450 -32.72 -26.62 16.49
C ARG A 450 -31.49 -27.33 17.02
N ILE A 451 -31.65 -28.58 17.43
CA ILE A 451 -30.58 -29.43 17.95
C ILE A 451 -30.42 -30.62 17.03
N LEU A 452 -29.20 -30.87 16.60
CA LEU A 452 -28.82 -32.00 15.75
C LEU A 452 -27.70 -32.78 16.42
N VAL A 453 -27.77 -34.10 16.32
CA VAL A 453 -26.70 -34.99 16.77
C VAL A 453 -26.22 -35.81 15.59
N TYR A 454 -24.94 -35.70 15.26
CA TYR A 454 -24.27 -36.49 14.22
C TYR A 454 -23.27 -37.46 14.83
N LYS A 455 -22.98 -38.53 14.09
CA LYS A 455 -21.87 -39.45 14.33
C LYS A 455 -20.97 -39.50 13.10
N ASP A 456 -19.66 -39.51 13.30
CA ASP A 456 -18.71 -39.83 12.25
C ASP A 456 -18.33 -41.32 12.22
N GLU A 457 -17.53 -41.75 11.24
CA GLU A 457 -17.03 -43.12 11.14
C GLU A 457 -16.00 -43.51 12.22
N ASN A 458 -15.48 -42.54 12.96
CA ASN A 458 -14.57 -42.75 14.09
C ASN A 458 -15.31 -42.82 15.44
N GLU A 459 -16.64 -42.93 15.42
CA GLU A 459 -17.51 -42.95 16.59
C GLU A 459 -17.42 -41.66 17.45
N LEU A 460 -17.02 -40.53 16.85
CA LEU A 460 -17.10 -39.22 17.47
C LEU A 460 -18.48 -38.61 17.22
N TYR A 461 -19.09 -38.12 18.29
CA TYR A 461 -20.42 -37.53 18.28
C TYR A 461 -20.33 -36.01 18.28
N TYR A 462 -21.16 -35.37 17.46
CA TYR A 462 -21.26 -33.92 17.34
C TYR A 462 -22.67 -33.47 17.69
N LYS A 463 -22.81 -32.61 18.69
CA LYS A 463 -24.06 -31.96 19.07
C LYS A 463 -24.04 -30.51 18.63
N ILE A 464 -24.82 -30.19 17.62
CA ILE A 464 -25.00 -28.85 17.08
C ILE A 464 -26.26 -28.28 17.74
N THR A 465 -26.14 -27.13 18.39
CA THR A 465 -27.22 -26.46 19.10
C THR A 465 -27.37 -25.05 18.58
N MET A 466 -28.50 -24.77 17.93
CA MET A 466 -28.88 -23.43 17.49
C MET A 466 -29.98 -22.92 18.43
N LEU A 467 -29.67 -21.89 19.23
CA LEU A 467 -30.65 -21.22 20.08
C LEU A 467 -31.20 -20.01 19.34
N ILE A 468 -32.51 -19.93 19.18
CA ILE A 468 -33.19 -19.01 18.27
C ILE A 468 -34.22 -18.19 19.06
N ASP A 469 -34.06 -16.86 19.11
CA ASP A 469 -35.12 -15.96 19.59
C ASP A 469 -36.00 -15.55 18.40
N GLY A 470 -37.03 -16.37 18.12
CA GLY A 470 -38.02 -16.14 17.06
C GLY A 470 -39.13 -15.16 17.46
N LYS A 471 -39.24 -14.78 18.73
CA LYS A 471 -40.31 -13.90 19.23
C LYS A 471 -39.95 -12.43 19.11
N THR A 472 -38.68 -12.07 19.33
CA THR A 472 -38.23 -10.68 19.32
C THR A 472 -37.87 -10.25 17.90
N ALA A 473 -38.33 -9.07 17.45
CA ALA A 473 -38.03 -8.55 16.10
C ALA A 473 -36.52 -8.51 15.77
N ASN A 474 -35.67 -8.12 16.74
CA ASN A 474 -34.20 -8.14 16.64
C ASN A 474 -33.55 -9.30 17.42
N GLY A 475 -34.32 -10.35 17.75
CA GLY A 475 -33.82 -11.58 18.36
C GLY A 475 -32.66 -12.17 17.56
N LYS A 476 -31.66 -12.72 18.26
CA LYS A 476 -30.45 -13.31 17.67
C LYS A 476 -30.55 -14.83 17.66
N THR A 477 -29.81 -15.45 16.75
CA THR A 477 -29.51 -16.88 16.79
C THR A 477 -28.09 -17.08 17.28
N SER A 478 -27.89 -17.95 18.27
CA SER A 478 -26.57 -18.34 18.78
C SER A 478 -26.28 -19.79 18.41
N TYR A 479 -25.05 -20.07 18.00
CA TYR A 479 -24.63 -21.36 17.45
C TYR A 479 -23.56 -22.02 18.32
N PHE A 480 -23.82 -23.21 18.84
CA PHE A 480 -22.88 -23.94 19.68
C PHE A 480 -22.65 -25.34 19.15
N VAL A 481 -21.41 -25.82 19.27
CA VAL A 481 -21.06 -27.20 18.93
C VAL A 481 -20.34 -27.83 20.11
N SER A 482 -20.70 -29.08 20.42
CA SER A 482 -19.98 -29.90 21.38
C SER A 482 -19.69 -31.27 20.80
N THR A 483 -18.57 -31.86 21.19
CA THR A 483 -18.18 -33.21 20.80
C THR A 483 -18.22 -34.17 21.98
N SER A 484 -18.40 -35.46 21.71
CA SER A 484 -18.37 -36.51 22.73
C SER A 484 -17.90 -37.82 22.12
N LYS A 485 -17.18 -38.65 22.89
CA LYS A 485 -16.83 -40.02 22.48
C LYS A 485 -17.83 -41.08 22.95
N ASP A 486 -18.66 -40.74 23.93
CA ASP A 486 -19.55 -41.68 24.62
C ASP A 486 -21.00 -41.18 24.77
N ARG A 487 -21.31 -39.99 24.21
CA ARG A 487 -22.57 -39.23 24.32
C ARG A 487 -22.98 -38.81 25.74
N ASN A 488 -22.26 -39.24 26.76
CA ASN A 488 -22.55 -38.93 28.16
C ASN A 488 -21.92 -37.61 28.57
N VAL A 489 -20.67 -37.39 28.16
CA VAL A 489 -19.92 -36.17 28.46
C VAL A 489 -19.68 -35.38 27.18
N TRP A 490 -20.22 -34.15 27.12
CA TRP A 490 -20.10 -33.26 25.99
C TRP A 490 -19.06 -32.17 26.26
N HIS A 491 -18.09 -32.01 25.36
CA HIS A 491 -17.06 -30.99 25.42
C HIS A 491 -17.33 -29.92 24.36
N PRO A 492 -17.50 -28.64 24.73
CA PRO A 492 -17.71 -27.57 23.76
C PRO A 492 -16.47 -27.37 22.88
N LEU A 493 -16.69 -27.06 21.60
CA LEU A 493 -15.61 -26.68 20.68
C LEU A 493 -15.28 -25.19 20.85
N PRO A 494 -14.06 -24.82 21.30
CA PRO A 494 -13.72 -23.43 21.59
C PRO A 494 -13.75 -22.50 20.36
N GLU A 495 -13.54 -23.05 19.18
CA GLU A 495 -13.57 -22.32 17.89
C GLU A 495 -14.98 -21.88 17.45
N VAL A 496 -16.04 -22.43 18.06
CA VAL A 496 -17.43 -22.01 17.80
C VAL A 496 -17.93 -21.19 18.99
N ASP A 497 -17.77 -19.87 18.90
CA ASP A 497 -17.98 -18.92 20.00
C ASP A 497 -19.43 -18.45 20.21
N GLY A 498 -20.39 -19.00 19.46
CA GLY A 498 -21.78 -18.53 19.45
C GLY A 498 -22.15 -17.64 18.28
N SER A 499 -21.16 -17.06 17.57
CA SER A 499 -21.40 -16.19 16.42
C SER A 499 -21.71 -16.97 15.14
N LEU A 500 -22.30 -16.28 14.15
CA LEU A 500 -22.63 -16.89 12.86
C LEU A 500 -21.38 -17.20 12.03
N ASP A 501 -20.37 -16.34 12.09
CA ASP A 501 -19.17 -16.44 11.24
C ASP A 501 -18.29 -17.61 11.69
N SER A 502 -18.01 -17.72 13.00
CA SER A 502 -17.26 -18.86 13.56
C SER A 502 -17.95 -20.20 13.28
N TYR A 503 -19.28 -20.24 13.36
CA TYR A 503 -20.07 -21.42 13.03
C TYR A 503 -20.04 -21.76 11.53
N LYS A 504 -20.11 -20.75 10.65
CA LYS A 504 -20.03 -20.95 9.19
C LYS A 504 -18.68 -21.52 8.77
N ASP A 505 -17.59 -21.02 9.35
CA ASP A 505 -16.25 -21.53 9.07
C ASP A 505 -16.13 -22.99 9.51
N TRP A 506 -16.59 -23.31 10.72
CA TRP A 506 -16.58 -24.68 11.25
C TRP A 506 -17.46 -25.63 10.43
N VAL A 507 -18.71 -25.26 10.10
CA VAL A 507 -19.63 -26.15 9.38
C VAL A 507 -19.17 -26.41 7.95
N ASN A 508 -18.61 -25.39 7.26
CA ASN A 508 -18.07 -25.58 5.92
C ASN A 508 -16.83 -26.46 5.91
N LYS A 509 -15.97 -26.34 6.94
CA LYS A 509 -14.81 -27.21 7.11
C LYS A 509 -15.20 -28.66 7.46
N THR A 510 -16.26 -28.85 8.25
CA THR A 510 -16.64 -30.16 8.80
C THR A 510 -17.66 -30.92 7.94
N PHE A 511 -18.56 -30.23 7.25
CA PHE A 511 -19.62 -30.86 6.43
C PHE A 511 -19.53 -30.48 4.95
N GLY A 512 -18.56 -29.65 4.57
CA GLY A 512 -18.42 -29.12 3.21
C GLY A 512 -19.33 -27.92 2.97
N ASN A 513 -19.27 -27.38 1.75
CA ASN A 513 -20.17 -26.30 1.34
C ASN A 513 -21.61 -26.86 1.19
N ILE A 514 -22.60 -26.05 1.56
CA ILE A 514 -24.01 -26.36 1.36
C ILE A 514 -24.38 -26.76 -0.07
N ASP A 515 -23.69 -26.24 -1.10
CA ASP A 515 -23.91 -26.62 -2.49
C ASP A 515 -23.69 -28.12 -2.75
N VAL A 516 -22.71 -28.71 -2.05
CA VAL A 516 -22.44 -30.16 -2.12
C VAL A 516 -23.58 -30.90 -1.43
N PHE A 517 -24.01 -30.45 -0.25
CA PHE A 517 -25.13 -31.06 0.48
C PHE A 517 -26.43 -31.07 -0.35
N LEU A 518 -26.79 -29.93 -0.96
CA LEU A 518 -27.98 -29.74 -1.81
C LEU A 518 -27.99 -30.57 -3.11
N ARG A 519 -26.89 -31.26 -3.41
CA ARG A 519 -26.74 -32.06 -4.64
C ARG A 519 -26.30 -33.49 -4.37
N THR A 520 -26.00 -33.86 -3.13
CA THR A 520 -25.52 -35.21 -2.79
C THR A 520 -26.31 -35.85 -1.65
N ALA A 521 -26.92 -35.03 -0.79
CA ALA A 521 -27.60 -35.47 0.42
C ALA A 521 -29.02 -34.91 0.57
N PHE A 522 -29.36 -33.81 -0.10
CA PHE A 522 -30.69 -33.22 -0.09
C PHE A 522 -31.19 -32.98 -1.51
N PHE A 523 -32.39 -33.46 -1.83
CA PHE A 523 -33.05 -33.27 -3.12
C PHE A 523 -34.46 -32.71 -2.88
N ALA A 524 -34.86 -31.67 -3.61
CA ALA A 524 -36.20 -31.11 -3.52
C ALA A 524 -36.80 -30.84 -4.90
N LYS A 525 -38.13 -30.83 -4.96
CA LYS A 525 -38.91 -30.58 -6.18
C LYS A 525 -38.74 -29.15 -6.72
N GLU A 526 -38.79 -28.14 -5.86
CA GLU A 526 -38.58 -26.73 -6.23
C GLU A 526 -37.14 -26.31 -5.94
N GLN A 527 -36.60 -25.43 -6.79
CA GLN A 527 -35.22 -24.96 -6.68
C GLN A 527 -34.98 -24.30 -5.31
N THR A 528 -33.97 -24.78 -4.59
CA THR A 528 -33.43 -24.04 -3.44
C THR A 528 -32.76 -22.77 -3.94
N LYS A 529 -33.05 -21.62 -3.32
CA LYS A 529 -32.60 -20.28 -3.76
C LYS A 529 -31.09 -20.15 -4.06
N ASP A 530 -30.28 -21.03 -3.49
CA ASP A 530 -28.82 -20.98 -3.55
C ASP A 530 -28.21 -22.03 -4.50
N ALA A 531 -29.00 -22.84 -5.22
CA ALA A 531 -28.49 -23.85 -6.13
C ALA A 531 -28.86 -23.56 -7.60
N VAL A 532 -27.97 -22.88 -8.34
CA VAL A 532 -28.12 -22.60 -9.78
C VAL A 532 -28.23 -23.91 -10.57
N GLU A 533 -29.15 -23.98 -11.54
CA GLU A 533 -29.35 -25.20 -12.33
C GLU A 533 -28.12 -25.50 -13.21
N ILE A 534 -27.68 -26.77 -13.33
CA ILE A 534 -26.53 -27.15 -14.18
C ILE A 534 -26.71 -26.64 -15.63
N SER A 535 -27.97 -26.60 -16.09
CA SER A 535 -28.39 -26.10 -17.40
C SER A 535 -28.23 -24.59 -17.58
N GLU A 536 -28.24 -23.82 -16.48
CA GLU A 536 -28.19 -22.35 -16.47
C GLU A 536 -26.79 -21.82 -16.11
N THR A 537 -25.90 -22.68 -15.62
CA THR A 537 -24.50 -22.32 -15.36
C THR A 537 -23.71 -22.09 -16.65
N THR A 538 -22.85 -21.06 -16.64
CA THR A 538 -21.82 -20.86 -17.68
C THR A 538 -20.82 -22.02 -17.70
N LYS A 539 -20.02 -22.16 -18.78
CA LYS A 539 -18.94 -23.17 -18.86
C LYS A 539 -18.05 -23.18 -17.61
N GLY A 540 -17.63 -22.00 -17.16
CA GLY A 540 -16.76 -21.83 -16.00
C GLY A 540 -17.43 -22.30 -14.71
N GLU A 541 -18.66 -21.86 -14.45
CA GLU A 541 -19.45 -22.24 -13.28
C GLU A 541 -19.79 -23.74 -13.28
N ARG A 542 -20.08 -24.32 -14.45
CA ARG A 542 -20.33 -25.76 -14.59
C ARG A 542 -19.09 -26.56 -14.23
N MET A 543 -17.92 -26.19 -14.77
CA MET A 543 -16.66 -26.86 -14.42
C MET A 543 -16.33 -26.67 -12.94
N GLU A 544 -16.62 -25.51 -12.35
CA GLU A 544 -16.46 -25.28 -10.91
C GLU A 544 -17.34 -26.23 -10.10
N LEU A 545 -18.63 -26.29 -10.42
CA LEU A 545 -19.60 -27.15 -9.77
C LEU A 545 -19.23 -28.63 -9.89
N LEU A 546 -18.92 -29.10 -11.11
CA LEU A 546 -18.55 -30.50 -11.33
C LEU A 546 -17.24 -30.88 -10.65
N SER A 547 -16.28 -29.94 -10.53
CA SER A 547 -15.03 -30.19 -9.79
C SER A 547 -15.28 -30.34 -8.29
N LYS A 548 -16.14 -29.50 -7.70
CA LYS A 548 -16.61 -29.65 -6.31
C LYS A 548 -17.29 -31.01 -6.13
N LEU A 549 -18.27 -31.32 -6.97
CA LEU A 549 -19.00 -32.60 -6.89
C LEU A 549 -18.10 -33.84 -7.09
N ALA A 550 -17.04 -33.75 -7.89
CA ALA A 550 -16.08 -34.84 -8.10
C ALA A 550 -14.94 -34.89 -7.05
N GLY A 551 -14.89 -33.94 -6.09
CA GLY A 551 -13.87 -33.89 -5.05
C GLY A 551 -12.49 -33.40 -5.50
N THR A 552 -12.43 -32.57 -6.56
CA THR A 552 -11.18 -32.10 -7.20
C THR A 552 -10.97 -30.58 -7.10
N ASP A 553 -11.88 -29.89 -6.40
CA ASP A 553 -11.86 -28.45 -6.13
C ASP A 553 -10.66 -27.99 -5.28
N HIS A 554 -10.18 -28.81 -4.35
CA HIS A 554 -8.96 -28.53 -3.56
C HIS A 554 -7.74 -28.22 -4.47
N LEU A 555 -7.67 -28.84 -5.64
CA LEU A 555 -6.62 -28.56 -6.62
C LEU A 555 -6.76 -27.16 -7.22
N LYS A 556 -7.97 -26.62 -7.34
CA LYS A 556 -8.19 -25.24 -7.82
C LYS A 556 -7.83 -24.21 -6.77
N GLU A 557 -8.01 -24.53 -5.50
CA GLU A 557 -7.63 -23.60 -4.45
C GLU A 557 -6.11 -23.37 -4.39
N VAL A 558 -5.29 -24.35 -4.81
CA VAL A 558 -3.85 -24.13 -5.08
C VAL A 558 -3.63 -22.98 -6.06
N SER A 559 -4.45 -22.88 -7.11
CA SER A 559 -4.40 -21.77 -8.07
C SER A 559 -4.78 -20.44 -7.44
N VAL A 560 -5.79 -20.44 -6.55
CA VAL A 560 -6.21 -19.23 -5.80
C VAL A 560 -5.09 -18.75 -4.88
N ILE A 561 -4.50 -19.65 -4.09
CA ILE A 561 -3.37 -19.33 -3.20
C ILE A 561 -2.19 -18.79 -4.00
N ALA A 562 -1.83 -19.46 -5.10
CA ALA A 562 -0.75 -19.00 -5.96
C ALA A 562 -1.02 -17.60 -6.53
N ARG A 563 -2.26 -17.30 -6.92
CA ARG A 563 -2.67 -15.96 -7.38
C ARG A 563 -2.57 -14.91 -6.27
N GLU A 564 -2.99 -15.21 -5.05
CA GLU A 564 -2.91 -14.29 -3.92
C GLU A 564 -1.45 -14.00 -3.53
N GLN A 565 -0.62 -15.05 -3.44
CA GLN A 565 0.81 -14.91 -3.17
C GLN A 565 1.54 -14.15 -4.28
N LYS A 566 1.17 -14.39 -5.55
CA LYS A 566 1.66 -13.61 -6.69
C LYS A 566 1.35 -12.12 -6.53
N LYS A 567 0.09 -11.77 -6.21
CA LYS A 567 -0.32 -10.36 -6.02
C LYS A 567 0.46 -9.67 -4.90
N GLU A 568 0.72 -10.38 -3.80
CA GLU A 568 1.50 -9.83 -2.69
C GLU A 568 2.95 -9.55 -3.11
N ILE A 569 3.58 -10.46 -3.86
CA ILE A 569 4.92 -10.24 -4.42
C ILE A 569 4.93 -9.13 -5.48
N GLU A 570 3.92 -9.06 -6.36
CA GLU A 570 3.77 -7.98 -7.34
C GLU A 570 3.69 -6.60 -6.65
N LYS A 571 2.98 -6.51 -5.51
CA LYS A 571 2.92 -5.30 -4.69
C LYS A 571 4.27 -4.96 -4.05
N GLN A 572 5.04 -5.96 -3.62
CA GLN A 572 6.40 -5.76 -3.12
C GLN A 572 7.33 -5.23 -4.23
N ILE A 573 7.22 -5.78 -5.44
CA ILE A 573 7.95 -5.29 -6.62
C ILE A 573 7.56 -3.84 -6.92
N GLU A 574 6.28 -3.51 -6.98
CA GLU A 574 5.79 -2.15 -7.26
C GLU A 574 6.32 -1.13 -6.22
N LYS A 575 6.35 -1.52 -4.94
CA LYS A 575 6.94 -0.71 -3.87
C LYS A 575 8.44 -0.47 -4.10
N LEU A 576 9.20 -1.53 -4.39
CA LEU A 576 10.64 -1.41 -4.67
C LEU A 576 10.92 -0.61 -5.95
N GLU A 577 10.12 -0.78 -7.01
CA GLU A 577 10.22 -0.01 -8.26
C GLU A 577 9.90 1.47 -8.03
N THR A 578 8.92 1.79 -7.17
CA THR A 578 8.61 3.17 -6.77
C THR A 578 9.76 3.79 -5.98
N GLU A 579 10.36 3.05 -5.05
CA GLU A 579 11.54 3.49 -4.29
C GLU A 579 12.76 3.71 -5.20
N ILE A 580 12.96 2.87 -6.23
CA ILE A 580 14.03 3.06 -7.23
C ILE A 580 13.75 4.32 -8.06
N ASN A 581 12.51 4.50 -8.52
CA ASN A 581 12.13 5.68 -9.30
C ASN A 581 12.24 6.97 -8.50
N SER A 582 12.10 6.98 -7.17
CA SER A 582 12.34 8.19 -6.37
C SER A 582 13.82 8.60 -6.33
N PHE A 583 14.74 7.74 -6.75
CA PHE A 583 16.16 8.06 -6.94
C PHE A 583 16.49 8.46 -8.38
N SER A 584 15.50 8.43 -9.29
CA SER A 584 15.71 8.90 -10.66
C SER A 584 16.09 10.38 -10.68
N GLY A 585 17.14 10.72 -11.42
CA GLY A 585 17.70 12.08 -11.49
C GLY A 585 18.83 12.38 -10.50
N TYR A 586 19.13 11.48 -9.55
CA TYR A 586 20.32 11.66 -8.68
C TYR A 586 21.62 11.66 -9.49
N GLU A 587 21.71 10.91 -10.58
CA GLU A 587 22.84 10.94 -11.50
C GLU A 587 23.02 12.34 -12.13
N THR A 588 21.93 12.95 -12.59
CA THR A 588 21.94 14.32 -13.14
C THR A 588 22.32 15.35 -12.07
N LEU A 589 21.77 15.23 -10.85
CA LEU A 589 22.11 16.11 -9.74
C LEU A 589 23.58 15.98 -9.32
N ILE A 590 24.13 14.75 -9.34
CA ILE A 590 25.56 14.53 -9.08
C ILE A 590 26.40 15.23 -10.15
N GLU A 591 26.07 15.07 -11.44
CA GLU A 591 26.78 15.74 -12.53
C GLU A 591 26.73 17.28 -12.41
N GLU A 592 25.56 17.84 -12.10
CA GLU A 592 25.38 19.28 -11.87
C GLU A 592 26.19 19.77 -10.68
N ASN A 593 26.14 19.05 -9.55
CA ASN A 593 26.91 19.36 -8.36
C ASN A 593 28.42 19.22 -8.60
N GLU A 594 28.88 18.20 -9.33
CA GLU A 594 30.30 18.03 -9.67
C GLU A 594 30.81 19.20 -10.53
N LYS A 595 29.99 19.69 -11.46
CA LYS A 595 30.29 20.91 -12.24
C LYS A 595 30.37 22.15 -11.36
N ASN A 596 29.40 22.35 -10.46
CA ASN A 596 29.37 23.48 -9.53
C ASN A 596 30.56 23.45 -8.55
N ILE A 597 30.90 22.28 -8.00
CA ILE A 597 32.07 22.09 -7.13
C ILE A 597 33.36 22.47 -7.87
N LEU A 598 33.53 22.04 -9.12
CA LEU A 598 34.69 22.40 -9.94
C LEU A 598 34.80 23.92 -10.13
N MET A 599 33.69 24.57 -10.47
CA MET A 599 33.61 26.01 -10.65
C MET A 599 33.94 26.77 -9.35
N TRP A 600 33.26 26.44 -8.24
CA TRP A 600 33.47 27.09 -6.95
C TRP A 600 34.85 26.83 -6.36
N LYS A 601 35.47 25.67 -6.61
CA LYS A 601 36.86 25.40 -6.22
C LYS A 601 37.83 26.29 -6.98
N ALA A 602 37.65 26.44 -8.30
CA ALA A 602 38.49 27.33 -9.10
C ALA A 602 38.36 28.79 -8.62
N GLU A 603 37.14 29.26 -8.38
CA GLU A 603 36.86 30.62 -7.88
C GLU A 603 37.40 30.83 -6.45
N SER A 604 37.29 29.81 -5.59
CA SER A 604 37.90 29.84 -4.25
C SER A 604 39.43 29.92 -4.31
N ASP A 605 40.07 29.23 -5.26
CA ASP A 605 41.52 29.26 -5.40
C ASP A 605 42.01 30.61 -5.96
N GLU A 606 41.24 31.24 -6.85
CA GLU A 606 41.47 32.61 -7.30
C GLU A 606 41.33 33.62 -6.15
N LEU A 607 40.24 33.55 -5.38
CA LEU A 607 40.03 34.39 -4.20
C LEU A 607 41.12 34.21 -3.14
N LYS A 608 41.59 32.98 -2.90
CA LYS A 608 42.74 32.75 -2.00
C LYS A 608 44.00 33.47 -2.50
N GLY A 609 44.25 33.45 -3.81
CA GLY A 609 45.33 34.21 -4.43
C GLY A 609 45.22 35.70 -4.13
N THR A 610 44.05 36.28 -4.40
CA THR A 610 43.75 37.71 -4.16
C THR A 610 43.86 38.09 -2.68
N ILE A 611 43.31 37.26 -1.79
CA ILE A 611 43.41 37.45 -0.32
C ILE A 611 44.89 37.42 0.11
N THR A 612 45.70 36.50 -0.41
CA THR A 612 47.14 36.44 -0.09
C THR A 612 47.85 37.73 -0.50
N THR A 613 47.57 38.24 -1.71
CA THR A 613 48.15 39.52 -2.16
C THR A 613 47.66 40.71 -1.32
N LEU A 614 46.40 40.73 -0.90
CA LEU A 614 45.86 41.78 -0.03
C LEU A 614 46.46 41.71 1.39
N GLU A 615 46.76 40.52 1.90
CA GLU A 615 47.44 40.35 3.20
C GLU A 615 48.84 40.95 3.18
N GLU A 616 49.58 40.78 2.08
CA GLU A 616 50.89 41.41 1.87
C GLU A 616 50.77 42.94 1.82
N ILE A 617 49.86 43.48 1.00
CA ILE A 617 49.61 44.93 0.89
C ILE A 617 49.18 45.53 2.23
N LEU A 618 48.26 44.89 2.95
CA LEU A 618 47.80 45.34 4.26
C LEU A 618 48.90 45.30 5.31
N ALA A 619 49.83 44.35 5.23
CA ALA A 619 50.97 44.30 6.15
C ALA A 619 51.89 45.51 5.97
N ASP A 620 52.14 45.91 4.73
CA ASP A 620 52.95 47.09 4.40
C ASP A 620 52.23 48.39 4.77
N LEU A 621 50.96 48.57 4.36
CA LEU A 621 50.16 49.75 4.72
C LEU A 621 49.98 49.93 6.23
N ARG A 622 49.80 48.83 6.99
CA ARG A 622 49.74 48.90 8.47
C ARG A 622 51.05 49.36 9.10
N LYS A 623 52.18 49.02 8.47
CA LYS A 623 53.50 49.46 8.93
C LYS A 623 53.67 50.95 8.66
N GLU A 624 53.28 51.41 7.48
CA GLU A 624 53.32 52.82 7.07
C GLU A 624 52.37 53.68 7.92
N ASP A 625 51.12 53.26 8.15
CA ASP A 625 50.18 53.95 9.05
C ASP A 625 50.73 53.99 10.49
N ALA A 626 51.30 52.90 11.00
CA ALA A 626 51.88 52.89 12.35
C ALA A 626 53.08 53.86 12.49
N GLU A 627 53.83 54.11 11.42
CA GLU A 627 54.90 55.12 11.39
C GLU A 627 54.33 56.54 11.29
N TYR A 628 53.33 56.77 10.44
CA TYR A 628 52.62 58.04 10.33
C TYR A 628 51.92 58.45 11.64
N GLN A 629 51.15 57.54 12.28
CA GLN A 629 50.48 57.82 13.55
C GLN A 629 51.48 58.13 14.68
N LYS A 630 52.63 57.46 14.71
CA LYS A 630 53.69 57.78 15.69
C LYS A 630 54.21 59.19 15.52
N ILE A 631 54.45 59.61 14.27
CA ILE A 631 54.99 60.94 13.96
C ILE A 631 53.94 62.02 14.21
N LYS A 632 52.67 61.80 13.83
CA LYS A 632 51.56 62.69 14.14
C LYS A 632 51.38 62.94 15.63
N VAL A 633 51.43 61.88 16.45
CA VAL A 633 51.41 62.02 17.92
C VAL A 633 52.64 62.79 18.42
N LEU A 634 53.81 62.57 17.82
CA LEU A 634 55.03 63.30 18.16
C LEU A 634 54.90 64.79 17.84
N GLU A 635 54.34 65.16 16.68
CA GLU A 635 54.10 66.54 16.26
C GLU A 635 53.09 67.24 17.17
N GLU A 636 51.97 66.59 17.50
CA GLU A 636 50.98 67.12 18.44
C GLU A 636 51.58 67.33 19.83
N THR A 637 52.42 66.40 20.29
CA THR A 637 53.12 66.50 21.58
C THR A 637 54.16 67.62 21.57
N ASN A 638 54.96 67.75 20.50
CA ASN A 638 55.96 68.80 20.33
C ASN A 638 55.32 70.18 20.23
N LYS A 639 54.18 70.31 19.54
CA LYS A 639 53.42 71.55 19.46
C LYS A 639 52.88 71.97 20.83
N ALA A 640 52.30 71.04 21.59
CA ALA A 640 51.83 71.31 22.94
C ALA A 640 52.98 71.71 23.89
N LEU A 641 54.16 71.08 23.73
CA LEU A 641 55.35 71.39 24.53
C LEU A 641 55.92 72.78 24.19
N CYS A 642 55.97 73.16 22.91
CA CYS A 642 56.31 74.52 22.47
C CYS A 642 55.35 75.56 23.08
N GLU A 643 54.05 75.32 23.03
CA GLU A 643 53.03 76.23 23.59
C GLU A 643 53.22 76.40 25.11
N GLN A 644 53.56 75.34 25.83
CA GLN A 644 53.87 75.40 27.26
C GLN A 644 55.12 76.26 27.54
N TYR A 645 56.23 76.02 26.83
CA TYR A 645 57.46 76.80 27.03
C TYR A 645 57.28 78.28 26.65
N TYR A 646 56.49 78.58 25.62
CA TYR A 646 56.15 79.96 25.27
C TYR A 646 55.37 80.67 26.38
N LYS A 647 54.42 79.97 27.00
CA LYS A 647 53.63 80.52 28.10
C LYS A 647 54.49 80.81 29.33
N GLU A 648 55.32 79.85 29.74
CA GLU A 648 56.24 80.01 30.88
C GLU A 648 57.26 81.13 30.63
N MET A 649 57.79 81.27 29.41
CA MET A 649 58.72 82.35 29.06
C MET A 649 58.05 83.74 29.14
N LYS A 650 56.79 83.85 28.72
CA LYS A 650 56.04 85.10 28.77
C LYS A 650 55.77 85.55 30.21
N GLU A 651 55.34 84.64 31.08
CA GLU A 651 55.09 84.93 32.50
C GLU A 651 56.38 85.41 33.21
N LYS A 652 57.53 84.83 32.86
CA LYS A 652 58.83 85.22 33.40
C LYS A 652 59.32 86.58 32.87
N GLN A 653 58.99 86.93 31.63
CA GLN A 653 59.32 88.22 31.03
C GLN A 653 58.48 89.36 31.65
N GLU A 654 57.19 89.13 31.90
CA GLU A 654 56.32 90.10 32.59
C GLU A 654 56.81 90.37 34.02
N GLU A 655 57.25 89.34 34.76
CA GLU A 655 57.82 89.45 36.11
C GLU A 655 59.13 90.28 36.12
N LEU A 656 59.93 90.23 35.05
CA LEU A 656 61.17 90.99 34.90
C LEU A 656 60.90 92.49 34.63
N ASP A 657 59.89 92.78 33.83
CA ASP A 657 59.53 94.14 33.43
C ASP A 657 58.95 94.93 34.63
N GLU A 658 58.06 94.32 35.42
CA GLU A 658 57.48 94.95 36.63
C GLU A 658 58.55 95.32 37.70
N LEU A 659 59.57 94.47 37.88
CA LEU A 659 60.66 94.73 38.82
C LEU A 659 61.52 95.94 38.40
N SER A 660 61.60 96.22 37.11
CA SER A 660 62.45 97.26 36.53
C SER A 660 61.85 98.68 36.64
N GLU A 661 60.52 98.81 36.62
CA GLU A 661 59.83 100.11 36.73
C GLU A 661 59.79 100.63 38.18
N CYS A 662 59.61 99.74 39.16
CA CYS A 662 59.55 100.12 40.58
C CYS A 662 60.86 100.75 41.10
N ASN A 663 62.01 100.30 40.57
CA ASN A 663 63.34 100.76 41.02
C ASN A 663 63.71 102.15 40.47
N LYS A 664 63.09 102.58 39.36
CA LYS A 664 63.37 103.87 38.70
C LYS A 664 62.68 105.04 39.40
N ALA A 665 61.46 104.83 39.90
CA ALA A 665 60.65 105.87 40.55
C ALA A 665 61.19 106.36 41.92
N ASN A 666 61.92 105.50 42.65
CA ASN A 666 62.49 105.86 43.95
C ASN A 666 63.79 106.68 43.85
N PHE A 667 64.55 106.52 42.76
CA PHE A 667 65.80 107.24 42.53
C PHE A 667 65.58 108.70 42.14
N ASP A 668 64.55 108.99 41.35
CA ASP A 668 64.27 110.36 40.87
C ASP A 668 63.81 111.31 41.99
N LYS A 669 63.14 110.81 43.03
CA LYS A 669 62.59 111.61 44.13
C LYS A 669 63.64 112.07 45.16
N ALA A 670 64.68 111.27 45.39
CA ALA A 670 65.78 111.62 46.30
C ALA A 670 66.70 112.70 45.71
N LYS A 671 66.82 112.76 44.38
CA LYS A 671 67.63 113.76 43.67
C LYS A 671 67.03 115.17 43.75
N GLU A 672 65.71 115.28 43.67
CA GLU A 672 64.99 116.56 43.70
C GLU A 672 65.15 117.32 45.04
N TYR A 673 65.16 116.62 46.17
CA TYR A 673 65.35 117.25 47.48
C TYR A 673 66.78 117.76 47.70
N LYS A 674 67.79 117.10 47.13
CA LYS A 674 69.19 117.48 47.28
C LYS A 674 69.54 118.75 46.48
N ASP A 675 69.02 118.87 45.26
CA ASP A 675 69.26 120.03 44.40
C ASP A 675 68.71 121.34 45.00
N CYS A 676 67.61 121.29 45.76
CA CYS A 676 67.04 122.46 46.45
C CYS A 676 67.89 122.96 47.64
N ILE A 677 68.54 122.06 48.39
CA ILE A 677 69.38 122.42 49.53
C ILE A 677 70.63 123.16 49.07
N ASP A 678 71.30 122.62 48.05
CA ASP A 678 72.58 123.15 47.54
C ASP A 678 72.41 124.56 46.93
N SER A 679 71.28 124.82 46.27
CA SER A 679 70.96 126.14 45.68
C SER A 679 70.81 127.25 46.73
N ASN A 680 70.11 126.97 47.84
CA ASN A 680 69.85 127.95 48.89
C ASN A 680 71.10 128.29 49.71
N GLU A 681 72.00 127.33 49.90
CA GLU A 681 73.26 127.55 50.63
C GLU A 681 74.22 128.48 49.89
N LEU A 682 74.27 128.38 48.56
CA LEU A 682 75.08 129.24 47.71
C LEU A 682 74.59 130.71 47.72
N LEU A 683 73.28 130.92 47.76
CA LEU A 683 72.68 132.26 47.81
C LEU A 683 72.91 132.94 49.17
N LEU A 684 72.82 132.18 50.27
CA LEU A 684 73.07 132.68 51.62
C LEU A 684 74.50 133.20 51.81
N GLN A 685 75.49 132.53 51.23
CA GLN A 685 76.88 132.99 51.31
C GLN A 685 77.09 134.35 50.63
N LYS A 686 76.52 134.54 49.44
CA LYS A 686 76.72 135.76 48.65
C LYS A 686 76.12 137.02 49.28
N GLU A 687 74.90 136.93 49.81
CA GLU A 687 74.24 138.12 50.37
C GLU A 687 74.83 138.52 51.73
N ASN A 688 75.33 137.58 52.53
CA ASN A 688 76.02 137.89 53.79
C ASN A 688 77.33 138.68 53.55
N GLU A 689 78.14 138.29 52.57
CA GLU A 689 79.39 139.02 52.24
C GLU A 689 79.13 140.46 51.78
N LYS A 690 78.02 140.66 51.05
CA LYS A 690 77.61 141.98 50.56
C LYS A 690 77.15 142.89 51.68
N LEU A 691 76.38 142.35 52.63
CA LEU A 691 75.88 143.10 53.78
C LEU A 691 77.02 143.64 54.67
N ASP A 692 78.04 142.83 54.94
CA ASP A 692 79.18 143.24 55.75
C ASP A 692 79.98 144.40 55.12
N LYS A 693 80.10 144.40 53.79
CA LYS A 693 80.82 145.44 53.06
C LYS A 693 80.11 146.79 53.10
N ASP A 694 78.79 146.78 52.96
CA ASP A 694 77.98 148.00 52.98
C ASP A 694 77.94 148.63 54.39
N ARG A 695 77.83 147.82 55.45
CA ARG A 695 77.89 148.30 56.85
C ARG A 695 79.20 149.02 57.18
N LYS A 696 80.33 148.48 56.72
CA LYS A 696 81.65 149.09 56.95
C LYS A 696 81.78 150.46 56.29
N THR A 697 81.34 150.56 55.04
CA THR A 697 81.40 151.80 54.24
C THR A 697 80.52 152.90 54.84
N LEU A 698 79.37 152.53 55.39
CA LEU A 698 78.46 153.46 56.06
C LEU A 698 79.10 154.13 57.28
N MET A 699 79.85 153.36 58.08
CA MET A 699 80.47 153.85 59.31
C MET A 699 81.53 154.92 59.00
N GLU A 700 82.40 154.68 58.01
CA GLU A 700 83.48 155.59 57.61
C GLU A 700 82.95 156.96 57.13
N LEU A 701 81.93 156.97 56.26
CA LEU A 701 81.34 158.21 55.74
C LEU A 701 80.62 159.03 56.82
N SER A 702 80.06 158.37 57.83
CA SER A 702 79.35 159.04 58.93
C SER A 702 80.29 159.81 59.86
N GLU A 703 81.50 159.31 60.09
CA GLU A 703 82.53 160.01 60.87
C GLU A 703 83.08 161.24 60.15
N GLU A 704 83.28 161.13 58.83
CA GLU A 704 83.80 162.22 57.99
C GLU A 704 82.87 163.44 58.02
N LEU A 705 81.56 163.22 57.98
CA LEU A 705 80.55 164.28 58.01
C LEU A 705 80.55 165.10 59.32
N VAL A 706 80.74 164.42 60.46
CA VAL A 706 80.79 165.07 61.77
C VAL A 706 81.98 166.04 61.83
N SER A 707 83.11 165.67 61.22
CA SER A 707 84.33 166.49 61.21
C SER A 707 84.16 167.81 60.42
N LEU A 708 83.50 167.75 59.26
CA LEU A 708 83.28 168.90 58.37
C LEU A 708 82.34 169.94 59.01
N THR A 709 81.29 169.45 59.67
CA THR A 709 80.29 170.28 60.35
C THR A 709 80.92 171.15 61.45
N LYS A 710 81.86 170.58 62.21
CA LYS A 710 82.60 171.31 63.24
C LYS A 710 83.45 172.43 62.65
N LYS A 711 84.19 172.13 61.58
CA LYS A 711 85.09 173.07 60.89
C LYS A 711 84.34 174.25 60.24
N HIS A 712 83.09 174.04 59.82
CA HIS A 712 82.25 175.10 59.26
C HIS A 712 81.90 176.18 60.30
N SER A 713 81.49 175.76 61.50
CA SER A 713 81.14 176.68 62.59
C SER A 713 82.28 177.63 63.01
N GLU A 714 83.53 177.16 62.95
CA GLU A 714 84.72 177.95 63.30
C GLU A 714 85.02 179.06 62.27
N LEU A 715 84.81 178.77 60.97
CA LEU A 715 85.10 179.70 59.89
C LEU A 715 84.12 180.88 59.85
N ILE A 716 82.84 180.65 60.14
CA ILE A 716 81.84 181.73 60.24
C ILE A 716 82.23 182.75 61.32
N SER A 717 82.63 182.27 62.49
CA SER A 717 82.99 183.14 63.62
C SER A 717 84.18 184.06 63.32
N GLN A 718 85.07 183.68 62.40
CA GLN A 718 86.18 184.51 61.95
C GLN A 718 85.74 185.65 61.01
N VAL A 719 84.78 185.39 60.12
CA VAL A 719 84.25 186.39 59.17
C VAL A 719 83.59 187.56 59.91
N ASP A 720 82.86 187.26 60.98
CA ASP A 720 82.16 188.28 61.77
C ASP A 720 83.13 189.26 62.44
N ARG A 721 84.24 188.76 63.02
CA ARG A 721 85.26 189.61 63.66
C ARG A 721 85.89 190.60 62.68
N MET A 722 86.21 190.14 61.47
CA MET A 722 86.85 190.99 60.46
C MET A 722 85.92 192.10 59.97
N THR A 723 84.62 191.81 59.88
CA THR A 723 83.61 192.80 59.48
C THR A 723 83.54 193.97 60.46
N SER A 724 83.52 193.69 61.78
CA SER A 724 83.51 194.74 62.81
C SER A 724 84.75 195.64 62.80
N ASN A 725 85.93 195.07 62.53
CA ASN A 725 87.19 195.84 62.47
C ASN A 725 87.22 196.83 61.30
N MET A 726 86.67 196.45 60.15
CA MET A 726 86.58 197.31 58.98
C MET A 726 85.70 198.55 59.23
N ASP A 727 84.54 198.37 59.87
CA ASP A 727 83.60 199.49 60.08
C ASP A 727 84.21 200.60 60.96
N LEU A 728 85.04 200.21 61.94
CA LEU A 728 85.76 201.16 62.79
C LEU A 728 86.69 202.07 61.99
N CYS A 729 87.39 201.52 60.99
CA CYS A 729 88.34 202.27 60.16
C CYS A 729 87.64 203.36 59.33
N LYS A 730 86.47 203.07 58.75
CA LYS A 730 85.72 204.04 57.94
C LYS A 730 85.33 205.32 58.70
N SER A 731 85.01 205.20 59.98
CA SER A 731 84.59 206.34 60.81
C SER A 731 85.70 207.37 61.08
N ARG A 732 86.97 207.03 60.82
CA ARG A 732 88.13 207.86 61.19
C ARG A 732 88.65 208.77 60.05
N LEU A 733 88.12 208.68 58.83
CA LEU A 733 88.53 209.53 57.69
C LEU A 733 88.00 210.97 57.80
N LEU A 734 88.85 211.96 57.51
CA LEU A 734 88.57 213.39 57.60
C LEU A 734 88.46 214.03 56.19
N LYS A 735 87.70 215.10 55.95
CA LYS A 735 87.55 215.77 54.61
C LYS A 735 87.93 217.26 54.62
N THR A 736 88.52 217.79 53.54
CA THR A 736 88.88 219.23 53.37
C THR A 736 88.87 219.69 51.90
N ASP A 737 88.38 220.92 51.67
CA ASP A 737 88.22 221.60 50.36
C ASP A 737 89.27 222.70 50.12
N GLY A 738 90.51 222.50 50.59
CA GLY A 738 91.65 223.43 50.40
C GLY A 738 91.71 224.62 51.37
N LEU A 739 90.70 224.77 52.23
CA LEU A 739 90.62 225.73 53.33
C LEU A 739 90.72 224.98 54.67
N CYS A 740 91.38 225.57 55.67
CA CYS A 740 91.66 224.92 56.96
C CYS A 740 90.37 224.56 57.75
N PRO A 741 90.07 223.29 58.15
CA PRO A 741 88.86 222.91 58.89
C PRO A 741 88.81 223.38 60.37
N THR A 742 89.78 224.19 60.82
CA THR A 742 89.73 224.83 62.16
C THR A 742 89.63 226.35 62.10
N CYS A 743 90.21 227.03 61.11
CA CYS A 743 90.19 228.50 61.05
C CYS A 743 89.77 229.11 59.69
N GLY A 744 89.62 228.31 58.63
CA GLY A 744 89.07 228.76 57.34
C GLY A 744 90.01 229.49 56.39
N SER A 745 91.26 229.78 56.76
CA SER A 745 92.24 230.36 55.82
C SER A 745 92.70 229.33 54.78
N PRO A 746 93.17 229.76 53.59
CA PRO A 746 93.76 228.86 52.59
C PRO A 746 94.89 228.07 53.25
N LEU A 747 94.78 226.74 53.20
CA LEU A 747 95.85 225.89 53.74
C LEU A 747 97.09 226.09 52.90
N SER A 748 98.23 226.21 53.58
CA SER A 748 99.50 226.17 52.88
C SER A 748 99.73 224.80 52.27
N THR A 749 100.59 224.77 51.26
CA THR A 749 100.98 223.55 50.55
C THR A 749 101.47 222.44 51.48
N HIS A 750 102.12 222.76 52.60
CA HIS A 750 102.56 221.77 53.58
C HIS A 750 101.41 221.11 54.36
N LYS A 751 100.37 221.88 54.68
CA LYS A 751 99.27 221.41 55.53
C LYS A 751 98.32 220.45 54.80
N LEU A 752 98.10 220.68 53.51
CA LEU A 752 97.30 219.77 52.67
C LEU A 752 97.91 218.37 52.59
N ALA A 753 99.24 218.29 52.43
CA ALA A 753 99.97 217.02 52.40
C ALA A 753 99.81 216.22 53.71
N GLU A 754 99.84 216.90 54.87
CA GLU A 754 99.61 216.30 56.19
C GLU A 754 98.26 215.56 56.27
N PHE A 755 97.21 216.16 55.69
CA PHE A 755 95.84 215.64 55.71
C PHE A 755 95.63 214.42 54.81
N GLU A 756 96.20 214.47 53.61
CA GLU A 756 96.18 213.34 52.67
C GLU A 756 96.94 212.14 53.24
N THR A 757 98.05 212.39 53.94
CA THR A 757 98.86 211.32 54.57
C THR A 757 98.04 210.57 55.63
N TYR A 758 97.37 211.28 56.53
CA TYR A 758 96.57 210.64 57.60
C TYR A 758 95.42 209.77 57.04
N ASN A 759 94.68 210.25 56.05
CA ASN A 759 93.61 209.47 55.44
C ASN A 759 94.11 208.24 54.70
N ALA A 760 95.27 208.33 54.04
CA ALA A 760 95.89 207.19 53.38
C ALA A 760 96.26 206.07 54.38
N GLU A 761 96.76 206.43 55.57
CA GLU A 761 97.06 205.45 56.64
C GLU A 761 95.80 204.72 57.12
N VAL A 762 94.70 205.45 57.34
CA VAL A 762 93.43 204.86 57.78
C VAL A 762 92.84 203.95 56.69
N GLN A 763 92.97 204.34 55.43
CA GLN A 763 92.47 203.57 54.28
C GLN A 763 93.26 202.25 54.09
N LEU A 764 94.59 202.28 54.26
CA LEU A 764 95.45 201.09 54.19
C LEU A 764 94.99 199.99 55.16
N LYS A 765 94.68 200.36 56.41
CA LYS A 765 94.16 199.40 57.41
C LYS A 765 92.81 198.81 57.04
N TYR A 766 91.91 199.60 56.43
CA TYR A 766 90.61 199.10 55.98
C TYR A 766 90.77 198.05 54.87
N ASP A 767 91.64 198.31 53.90
CA ASP A 767 91.88 197.41 52.77
C ASP A 767 92.53 196.09 53.20
N GLU A 768 93.35 196.12 54.25
CA GLU A 768 93.96 194.93 54.84
C GLU A 768 92.90 193.98 55.41
N TYR A 769 91.99 194.49 56.26
CA TYR A 769 90.89 193.70 56.81
C TYR A 769 89.90 193.21 55.74
N LEU A 770 89.66 193.99 54.68
CA LEU A 770 88.81 193.57 53.56
C LEU A 770 89.40 192.36 52.83
N LYS A 771 90.71 192.38 52.55
CA LYS A 771 91.42 191.28 51.89
C LYS A 771 91.31 189.98 52.68
N GLU A 772 91.40 190.06 54.00
CA GLU A 772 91.42 188.90 54.86
C GLU A 772 90.02 188.29 55.01
N ARG A 773 88.98 189.12 55.13
CA ARG A 773 87.58 188.67 55.17
C ARG A 773 87.16 187.90 53.92
N VAL A 774 87.60 188.34 52.73
CA VAL A 774 87.29 187.65 51.46
C VAL A 774 87.89 186.24 51.44
N LYS A 775 89.10 186.05 51.98
CA LYS A 775 89.72 184.71 52.06
C LYS A 775 88.94 183.75 52.95
N VAL A 776 88.52 184.20 54.14
CA VAL A 776 87.82 183.34 55.09
C VAL A 776 86.43 182.94 54.57
N ASN A 777 85.70 183.87 53.92
CA ASN A 777 84.39 183.56 53.35
C ASN A 777 84.43 182.51 52.23
N ALA A 778 85.50 182.47 51.44
CA ALA A 778 85.68 181.44 50.42
C ALA A 778 85.82 180.03 51.05
N LEU A 779 86.47 179.93 52.22
CA LEU A 779 86.63 178.67 52.94
C LEU A 779 85.32 178.17 53.56
N VAL A 780 84.46 179.07 54.04
CA VAL A 780 83.12 178.73 54.55
C VAL A 780 82.29 178.02 53.49
N SER A 781 82.18 178.63 52.30
CA SER A 781 81.35 178.12 51.21
C SER A 781 81.84 176.76 50.69
N GLN A 782 83.17 176.54 50.70
CA GLN A 782 83.76 175.27 50.30
C GLN A 782 83.43 174.13 51.29
N ASN A 783 83.38 174.43 52.59
CA ASN A 783 83.10 173.42 53.62
C ASN A 783 81.61 172.99 53.64
N GLU A 784 80.69 173.92 53.33
CA GLU A 784 79.26 173.62 53.20
C GLU A 784 78.95 172.64 52.07
N GLN A 785 79.57 172.82 50.90
CA GLN A 785 79.35 171.95 49.76
C GLN A 785 79.81 170.52 50.03
N GLU A 786 80.95 170.35 50.71
CA GLU A 786 81.49 169.02 51.00
C GLU A 786 80.64 168.28 52.04
N SER A 787 80.16 168.97 53.08
CA SER A 787 79.29 168.36 54.10
C SER A 787 77.95 167.88 53.50
N SER A 788 77.30 168.68 52.65
CA SER A 788 76.04 168.28 52.01
C SER A 788 76.20 167.05 51.08
N ARG A 789 77.37 166.91 50.44
CA ARG A 789 77.67 165.78 49.56
C ARG A 789 77.82 164.46 50.31
N ILE A 790 78.48 164.47 51.48
CA ILE A 790 78.71 163.26 52.26
C ILE A 790 77.41 162.79 52.94
N GLN A 791 76.56 163.71 53.43
CA GLN A 791 75.29 163.37 54.10
C GLN A 791 74.36 162.55 53.19
N LYS A 792 74.22 162.91 51.91
CA LYS A 792 73.39 162.16 50.95
C LYS A 792 73.85 160.70 50.78
N LYS A 793 75.15 160.46 50.76
CA LYS A 793 75.70 159.10 50.60
C LYS A 793 75.45 158.22 51.83
N VAL A 794 75.48 158.79 53.02
CA VAL A 794 75.20 158.09 54.28
C VAL A 794 73.74 157.61 54.31
N ASP A 795 72.80 158.45 53.90
CA ASP A 795 71.38 158.09 53.94
C ASP A 795 71.01 157.01 52.90
N GLU A 796 71.62 157.04 51.72
CA GLU A 796 71.42 156.01 50.68
C GLU A 796 71.95 154.62 51.08
N LEU A 797 73.10 154.56 51.78
CA LEU A 797 73.65 153.27 52.22
C LEU A 797 72.85 152.63 53.37
N LYS A 798 72.24 153.43 54.26
CA LYS A 798 71.45 152.90 55.38
C LYS A 798 70.25 152.08 54.92
N LEU A 799 69.57 152.55 53.87
CA LEU A 799 68.39 151.87 53.33
C LEU A 799 68.76 150.48 52.75
N LYS A 800 69.86 150.41 51.99
CA LYS A 800 70.34 149.16 51.36
C LYS A 800 70.72 148.07 52.36
N VAL A 801 71.33 148.44 53.48
CA VAL A 801 71.73 147.50 54.53
C VAL A 801 70.49 146.80 55.12
N SER A 802 69.42 147.55 55.39
CA SER A 802 68.18 147.01 55.97
C SER A 802 67.47 146.01 55.06
N GLU A 803 67.40 146.28 53.75
CA GLU A 803 66.72 145.41 52.79
C GLU A 803 67.44 144.05 52.61
N THR A 804 68.77 144.07 52.69
CA THR A 804 69.59 142.86 52.51
C THR A 804 69.48 141.92 53.73
N GLU A 805 69.29 142.46 54.93
CA GLU A 805 69.10 141.68 56.17
C GLU A 805 67.80 140.86 56.19
N GLU A 806 66.69 141.45 55.77
CA GLU A 806 65.40 140.75 55.72
C GLU A 806 65.42 139.59 54.72
N TYR A 807 66.12 139.76 53.60
CA TYR A 807 66.20 138.73 52.57
C TYR A 807 66.99 137.49 53.02
N ILE A 808 68.11 137.68 53.73
CA ILE A 808 68.93 136.57 54.25
C ILE A 808 68.14 135.68 55.22
N ILE A 809 67.32 136.27 56.09
CA ILE A 809 66.51 135.52 57.06
C ILE A 809 65.53 134.56 56.36
N SER A 810 64.94 134.99 55.24
CA SER A 810 63.99 134.15 54.47
C SER A 810 64.64 132.89 53.88
N LEU A 811 65.89 133.01 53.38
CA LEU A 811 66.61 131.91 52.74
C LEU A 811 67.06 130.82 53.75
N VAL A 812 67.37 131.19 55.00
CA VAL A 812 67.76 130.22 56.04
C VAL A 812 66.59 129.29 56.41
N ALA A 813 65.38 129.84 56.50
CA ALA A 813 64.19 129.06 56.83
C ALA A 813 63.87 128.01 55.76
N GLU A 814 64.07 128.34 54.49
CA GLU A 814 63.76 127.46 53.37
C GLU A 814 64.76 126.30 53.22
N ARG A 815 66.07 126.56 53.38
CA ARG A 815 67.11 125.51 53.36
C ARG A 815 66.86 124.42 54.42
N THR A 816 66.50 124.84 55.64
CA THR A 816 66.32 123.91 56.77
C THR A 816 65.18 122.92 56.52
N LYS A 817 64.07 123.38 55.91
CA LYS A 817 62.91 122.56 55.57
C LYS A 817 63.23 121.40 54.62
N TYR A 818 64.06 121.62 53.59
CA TYR A 818 64.38 120.57 52.61
C TYR A 818 65.41 119.56 53.13
N SER A 819 66.28 119.96 54.07
CA SER A 819 67.22 119.05 54.74
C SER A 819 66.48 117.94 55.50
N ASP A 820 65.47 118.30 56.29
CA ASP A 820 64.71 117.33 57.10
C ASP A 820 63.96 116.30 56.23
N PHE A 821 63.53 116.67 55.02
CA PHE A 821 62.85 115.75 54.10
C PHE A 821 63.79 114.72 53.47
N LEU A 822 65.05 115.09 53.18
CA LEU A 822 66.01 114.18 52.56
C LEU A 822 66.47 113.09 53.52
N ASP A 823 66.67 113.44 54.81
CA ASP A 823 67.10 112.49 55.83
C ASP A 823 66.03 111.43 56.12
N ALA A 824 64.74 111.82 56.18
CA ALA A 824 63.64 110.88 56.36
C ALA A 824 63.44 109.91 55.17
N PHE A 825 63.79 110.31 53.95
CA PHE A 825 63.62 109.48 52.74
C PHE A 825 64.70 108.40 52.62
N ASN A 826 65.95 108.73 52.99
CA ASN A 826 67.08 107.80 52.92
C ASN A 826 66.98 106.65 53.94
N ASP A 827 66.44 106.89 55.13
CA ASP A 827 66.31 105.88 56.18
C ASP A 827 65.25 104.79 55.89
N ILE A 828 64.23 105.09 55.08
CA ILE A 828 63.11 104.15 54.82
C ILE A 828 63.31 103.33 53.55
N TYR A 829 63.88 103.91 52.48
CA TYR A 829 63.79 103.33 51.13
C TYR A 829 65.09 102.87 50.47
N LEU A 830 66.27 103.27 50.95
CA LEU A 830 67.53 103.01 50.23
C LEU A 830 68.41 101.90 50.84
N ASN A 831 68.24 101.53 52.12
CA ASN A 831 69.13 100.55 52.79
C ASN A 831 68.54 99.15 53.02
N SER A 832 67.24 98.89 52.82
CA SER A 832 66.61 97.58 53.11
C SER A 832 66.13 96.77 51.89
N THR A 833 66.19 97.31 50.66
CA THR A 833 65.58 96.70 49.45
C THR A 833 66.53 96.54 48.25
N TYR A 834 67.82 96.85 48.39
CA TYR A 834 68.77 96.91 47.24
C TYR A 834 69.36 95.54 46.83
N GLU A 835 69.58 94.60 47.77
CA GLU A 835 70.17 93.27 47.47
C GLU A 835 69.17 92.25 46.92
N GLU A 836 67.92 92.25 47.40
CA GLU A 836 66.91 91.24 47.02
C GLU A 836 66.44 91.40 45.56
N VAL A 837 66.32 92.64 45.08
CA VAL A 837 65.83 92.97 43.73
C VAL A 837 66.83 92.55 42.64
N TYR A 838 68.13 92.70 42.86
CA TYR A 838 69.15 92.34 41.87
C TYR A 838 69.34 90.83 41.70
N LYS A 839 69.17 90.06 42.79
CA LYS A 839 69.29 88.60 42.75
C LYS A 839 68.13 87.96 41.97
N ARG A 840 66.91 88.44 42.17
CA ARG A 840 65.72 87.96 41.45
C ARG A 840 65.78 88.29 39.95
N LYS A 841 66.32 89.46 39.60
CA LYS A 841 66.52 89.85 38.19
C LYS A 841 67.42 88.89 37.42
N ALA A 842 68.55 88.49 38.00
CA ALA A 842 69.52 87.59 37.36
C ALA A 842 69.00 86.16 37.17
N GLU A 843 68.14 85.68 38.08
CA GLU A 843 67.48 84.37 37.96
C GLU A 843 66.49 84.35 36.79
N LEU A 844 65.63 85.38 36.69
CA LEU A 844 64.65 85.50 35.61
C LEU A 844 65.29 85.58 34.21
N GLU A 845 66.39 86.33 34.07
CA GLU A 845 67.13 86.43 32.79
C GLU A 845 67.74 85.08 32.35
N LYS A 846 68.17 84.25 33.31
CA LYS A 846 68.71 82.91 33.03
C LYS A 846 67.62 81.93 32.60
N ASP A 847 66.46 81.97 33.25
CA ASP A 847 65.33 81.09 32.97
C ASP A 847 64.74 81.38 31.57
N ILE A 848 64.57 82.65 31.20
CA ILE A 848 64.10 83.08 29.88
C ILE A 848 65.04 82.60 28.77
N LYS A 849 66.36 82.67 28.98
CA LYS A 849 67.35 82.21 28.01
C LYS A 849 67.36 80.68 27.84
N THR A 850 67.04 79.94 28.90
CA THR A 850 66.96 78.47 28.86
C THR A 850 65.69 78.03 28.12
N LEU A 851 64.55 78.67 28.40
CA LEU A 851 63.29 78.41 27.72
C LEU A 851 63.36 78.74 26.21
N SER A 852 64.06 79.81 25.81
CA SER A 852 64.22 80.15 24.39
C SER A 852 65.10 79.17 23.61
N ALA A 853 66.10 78.56 24.27
CA ALA A 853 66.90 77.50 23.66
C ALA A 853 66.07 76.22 23.45
N ASN A 854 65.26 75.84 24.45
CA ASN A 854 64.40 74.65 24.37
C ASN A 854 63.32 74.77 23.29
N ILE A 855 62.81 75.97 23.00
CA ILE A 855 61.86 76.20 21.90
C ILE A 855 62.53 76.03 20.53
N ASN A 856 63.78 76.47 20.37
CA ASN A 856 64.49 76.41 19.09
C ASN A 856 65.00 75.00 18.73
N ASP A 857 65.21 74.12 19.72
CA ASP A 857 65.64 72.73 19.50
C ASP A 857 64.50 71.78 19.08
N ILE A 858 63.24 72.25 19.09
CA ILE A 858 62.09 71.45 18.63
C ILE A 858 61.97 71.57 17.12
N HIS A 859 62.53 70.61 16.39
CA HIS A 859 62.35 70.45 14.95
C HIS A 859 61.03 69.74 14.63
N LEU A 860 60.19 70.37 13.82
CA LEU A 860 59.02 69.78 13.17
C LEU A 860 59.39 69.53 11.71
N ASP A 861 59.68 68.28 11.36
CA ASP A 861 59.87 67.86 9.98
C ASP A 861 59.19 66.50 9.83
N SER A 862 58.20 66.42 8.95
CA SER A 862 57.75 65.12 8.41
C SER A 862 57.09 65.27 7.04
N ASP A 863 57.79 64.80 6.01
CA ASP A 863 57.25 64.49 4.68
C ASP A 863 56.81 63.01 4.68
N LEU A 864 55.70 62.69 5.34
CA LEU A 864 55.07 61.36 5.24
C LEU A 864 53.61 61.48 4.79
N GLU A 865 53.21 60.58 3.89
CA GLU A 865 51.90 60.55 3.27
C GLU A 865 50.89 59.82 4.18
N ASP A 866 49.67 60.37 4.33
CA ASP A 866 48.62 59.77 5.16
C ASP A 866 47.94 58.61 4.40
N VAL A 867 48.29 57.38 4.77
CA VAL A 867 47.76 56.16 4.15
C VAL A 867 46.52 55.59 4.87
N SER A 868 45.93 56.33 5.82
CA SER A 868 44.81 55.84 6.65
C SER A 868 43.58 55.45 5.84
N GLU A 869 43.28 56.19 4.78
CA GLU A 869 42.11 55.96 3.91
C GLU A 869 42.33 54.72 3.01
N GLU A 870 43.51 54.59 2.40
CA GLU A 870 43.87 53.43 1.58
C GLU A 870 43.93 52.14 2.40
N LEU A 871 44.43 52.20 3.65
CA LEU A 871 44.41 51.08 4.58
C LEU A 871 42.97 50.63 4.89
N ALA A 872 42.06 51.57 5.17
CA ALA A 872 40.67 51.26 5.47
C ALA A 872 39.93 50.64 4.26
N GLU A 873 40.18 51.15 3.05
CA GLU A 873 39.62 50.59 1.81
C GLU A 873 40.09 49.15 1.58
N LYS A 874 41.40 48.88 1.72
CA LYS A 874 41.97 47.55 1.53
C LYS A 874 41.54 46.57 2.63
N GLU A 875 41.30 47.03 3.86
CA GLU A 875 40.78 46.18 4.94
C GLU A 875 39.32 45.78 4.70
N ALA A 876 38.51 46.68 4.13
CA ALA A 876 37.15 46.37 3.71
C ALA A 876 37.13 45.36 2.55
N GLU A 877 37.98 45.56 1.54
CA GLU A 877 38.13 44.64 0.39
C GLU A 877 38.60 43.24 0.84
N TYR A 878 39.58 43.17 1.75
CA TYR A 878 40.04 41.90 2.34
C TYR A 878 38.90 41.17 3.08
N LYS A 879 38.10 41.92 3.86
CA LYS A 879 36.98 41.34 4.61
C LYS A 879 35.92 40.77 3.66
N GLU A 880 35.55 41.52 2.62
CA GLU A 880 34.58 41.09 1.61
C GLU A 880 35.03 39.79 0.93
N TYR A 881 36.25 39.74 0.39
CA TYR A 881 36.76 38.53 -0.27
C TYR A 881 36.87 37.34 0.69
N LYS A 882 37.21 37.57 1.96
CA LYS A 882 37.29 36.51 2.97
C LYS A 882 35.90 35.96 3.33
N GLU A 883 34.87 36.81 3.36
CA GLU A 883 33.48 36.39 3.50
C GLU A 883 33.04 35.56 2.28
N SER A 884 33.30 36.03 1.06
CA SER A 884 33.00 35.27 -0.18
C SER A 884 33.73 33.92 -0.25
N LEU A 885 35.00 33.85 0.15
CA LEU A 885 35.75 32.59 0.21
C LEU A 885 35.12 31.60 1.20
N ASN A 886 34.64 32.07 2.34
CA ASN A 886 33.97 31.23 3.34
C ASN A 886 32.62 30.70 2.81
N GLU A 887 31.86 31.53 2.10
CA GLU A 887 30.59 31.12 1.47
C GLU A 887 30.80 30.06 0.39
N LEU A 888 31.75 30.29 -0.53
CA LEU A 888 32.12 29.32 -1.57
C LEU A 888 32.62 28.00 -0.97
N THR A 889 33.50 28.07 0.03
CA THR A 889 34.02 26.87 0.71
C THR A 889 32.90 26.09 1.42
N SER A 890 31.93 26.79 2.00
CA SER A 890 30.76 26.17 2.63
C SER A 890 29.84 25.51 1.60
N SER A 891 29.65 26.15 0.45
CA SER A 891 28.85 25.64 -0.67
C SER A 891 29.46 24.38 -1.28
N VAL A 892 30.79 24.35 -1.46
CA VAL A 892 31.53 23.15 -1.89
C VAL A 892 31.32 21.99 -0.92
N LYS A 893 31.49 22.22 0.39
CA LYS A 893 31.29 21.17 1.40
C LYS A 893 29.85 20.65 1.44
N ALA A 894 28.86 21.52 1.27
CA ALA A 894 27.46 21.14 1.23
C ALA A 894 27.18 20.23 0.01
N ALA A 895 27.61 20.63 -1.18
CA ALA A 895 27.44 19.86 -2.40
C ALA A 895 28.20 18.52 -2.37
N GLU A 896 29.42 18.47 -1.82
CA GLU A 896 30.17 17.22 -1.63
C GLU A 896 29.43 16.25 -0.70
N LYS A 897 28.81 16.76 0.37
CA LYS A 897 28.01 15.96 1.30
C LYS A 897 26.73 15.44 0.65
N GLU A 898 26.04 16.25 -0.14
CA GLU A 898 24.87 15.81 -0.93
C GLU A 898 25.24 14.74 -1.94
N ASN A 899 26.33 14.91 -2.69
CA ASN A 899 26.80 13.89 -3.64
C ASN A 899 27.17 12.57 -2.94
N ALA A 900 27.79 12.62 -1.76
CA ALA A 900 28.07 11.41 -0.97
C ALA A 900 26.77 10.70 -0.53
N HIS A 901 25.73 11.45 -0.18
CA HIS A 901 24.41 10.89 0.12
C HIS A 901 23.77 10.24 -1.12
N TYR A 902 23.73 10.95 -2.26
CA TYR A 902 23.15 10.44 -3.50
C TYR A 902 23.85 9.17 -4.01
N LYS A 903 25.19 9.13 -3.98
CA LYS A 903 25.97 7.94 -4.36
C LYS A 903 25.61 6.73 -3.49
N LYS A 904 25.46 6.93 -2.17
CA LYS A 904 25.05 5.85 -1.25
C LYS A 904 23.63 5.34 -1.52
N GLU A 905 22.69 6.21 -1.89
CA GLU A 905 21.34 5.76 -2.25
C GLU A 905 21.31 5.06 -3.63
N LEU A 906 22.16 5.47 -4.58
CA LEU A 906 22.36 4.78 -5.86
C LEU A 906 22.92 3.36 -5.68
N ASP A 907 23.89 3.14 -4.79
CA ASP A 907 24.42 1.79 -4.50
C ASP A 907 23.32 0.82 -4.02
N LYS A 908 22.41 1.29 -3.15
CA LYS A 908 21.25 0.50 -2.69
C LYS A 908 20.29 0.15 -3.84
N THR A 909 20.31 0.92 -4.92
CA THR A 909 19.43 0.69 -6.08
C THR A 909 19.80 -0.61 -6.79
N GLU A 910 21.09 -0.96 -6.89
CA GLU A 910 21.54 -2.21 -7.49
C GLU A 910 21.15 -3.44 -6.65
N GLU A 911 21.23 -3.35 -5.31
CA GLU A 911 20.74 -4.39 -4.41
C GLU A 911 19.22 -4.61 -4.58
N LYS A 912 18.44 -3.52 -4.62
CA LYS A 912 16.98 -3.59 -4.86
C LYS A 912 16.63 -4.13 -6.25
N LYS A 913 17.40 -3.80 -7.29
CA LYS A 913 17.22 -4.36 -8.65
C LYS A 913 17.46 -5.87 -8.66
N ALA A 914 18.48 -6.36 -7.92
CA ALA A 914 18.72 -7.78 -7.76
C ALA A 914 17.58 -8.48 -7.02
N GLU A 915 17.04 -7.86 -5.96
CA GLU A 915 15.86 -8.35 -5.23
C GLU A 915 14.61 -8.41 -6.14
N ILE A 916 14.31 -7.34 -6.89
CA ILE A 916 13.21 -7.33 -7.87
C ILE A 916 13.36 -8.46 -8.89
N LYS A 917 14.59 -8.73 -9.36
CA LYS A 917 14.84 -9.83 -10.30
C LYS A 917 14.48 -11.20 -9.69
N ASP A 918 14.85 -11.44 -8.44
CA ASP A 918 14.48 -12.67 -7.71
C ASP A 918 12.96 -12.78 -7.49
N LEU A 919 12.32 -11.69 -7.06
CA LEU A 919 10.88 -11.62 -6.88
C LEU A 919 10.14 -11.86 -8.21
N LYS A 920 10.65 -11.34 -9.34
CA LYS A 920 10.10 -11.62 -10.68
C LYS A 920 10.22 -13.10 -11.05
N GLU A 921 11.29 -13.79 -10.68
CA GLU A 921 11.40 -15.26 -10.84
C GLU A 921 10.31 -15.99 -10.02
N LYS A 922 10.01 -15.52 -8.79
CA LYS A 922 8.93 -16.07 -7.95
C LYS A 922 7.54 -15.77 -8.52
N VAL A 923 7.30 -14.58 -9.07
CA VAL A 923 6.03 -14.25 -9.78
C VAL A 923 5.81 -15.20 -10.95
N MET A 924 6.86 -15.46 -11.75
CA MET A 924 6.76 -16.41 -12.87
C MET A 924 6.46 -17.83 -12.39
N ALA A 925 7.02 -18.25 -11.25
CA ALA A 925 6.73 -19.54 -10.63
C ALA A 925 5.28 -19.62 -10.12
N TYR A 926 4.79 -18.62 -9.42
CA TYR A 926 3.38 -18.59 -8.97
C TYR A 926 2.40 -18.48 -10.13
N LEU A 927 2.70 -17.71 -11.18
CA LEU A 927 1.88 -17.68 -12.40
C LEU A 927 1.83 -19.05 -13.09
N PHE A 928 2.95 -19.77 -13.10
CA PHE A 928 3.01 -21.13 -13.62
C PHE A 928 2.13 -22.09 -12.79
N ILE A 929 2.20 -22.02 -11.46
CA ILE A 929 1.35 -22.81 -10.55
C ILE A 929 -0.12 -22.43 -10.75
N GLU A 930 -0.45 -21.13 -10.76
CA GLU A 930 -1.79 -20.60 -11.01
C GLU A 930 -2.40 -21.20 -12.27
N ASN A 931 -1.66 -21.19 -13.39
CA ASN A 931 -2.12 -21.75 -14.67
C ASN A 931 -2.21 -23.28 -14.65
N THR A 932 -1.23 -23.96 -14.05
CA THR A 932 -1.17 -25.43 -13.97
C THR A 932 -2.33 -26.00 -13.14
N PHE A 933 -2.77 -25.27 -12.13
CA PHE A 933 -3.89 -25.64 -11.25
C PHE A 933 -5.18 -24.87 -11.58
N SER A 934 -5.24 -24.19 -12.72
CA SER A 934 -6.43 -23.47 -13.18
C SER A 934 -7.55 -24.42 -13.64
N ASN A 935 -8.72 -23.85 -13.96
CA ASN A 935 -9.82 -24.60 -14.58
C ASN A 935 -9.40 -25.36 -15.85
N ASN A 936 -8.33 -24.95 -16.56
CA ASN A 936 -7.87 -25.63 -17.78
C ASN A 936 -6.64 -26.54 -17.56
N GLY A 937 -6.14 -26.62 -16.32
CA GLY A 937 -4.94 -27.38 -15.95
C GLY A 937 -5.25 -28.77 -15.40
N ILE A 938 -4.50 -29.18 -14.37
CA ILE A 938 -4.65 -30.46 -13.67
C ILE A 938 -6.11 -30.73 -13.22
N PRO A 939 -6.87 -29.77 -12.64
CA PRO A 939 -8.26 -30.00 -12.25
C PRO A 939 -9.17 -30.46 -13.40
N ALA A 940 -9.01 -29.90 -14.61
CA ALA A 940 -9.79 -30.35 -15.76
C ALA A 940 -9.41 -31.77 -16.20
N ILE A 941 -8.14 -32.13 -16.08
CA ILE A 941 -7.66 -33.48 -16.39
C ILE A 941 -8.26 -34.49 -15.42
N GLU A 942 -8.19 -34.22 -14.11
CA GLU A 942 -8.81 -35.04 -13.07
C GLU A 942 -10.30 -35.25 -13.32
N LEU A 943 -11.02 -34.15 -13.56
CA LEU A 943 -12.45 -34.23 -13.85
C LEU A 943 -12.76 -35.05 -15.11
N ARG A 944 -11.90 -35.01 -16.14
CA ARG A 944 -12.10 -35.79 -17.39
C ARG A 944 -11.92 -37.28 -17.14
N GLU A 945 -10.90 -37.65 -16.38
CA GLU A 945 -10.68 -39.05 -16.00
C GLU A 945 -11.80 -39.58 -15.09
N SER A 946 -12.50 -38.69 -14.39
CA SER A 946 -13.68 -39.01 -13.55
C SER A 946 -14.96 -39.23 -14.35
N ALA A 947 -15.08 -38.57 -15.51
CA ALA A 947 -16.31 -38.53 -16.28
C ALA A 947 -16.81 -39.92 -16.72
N PRO A 948 -15.97 -40.86 -17.17
CA PRO A 948 -16.39 -42.23 -17.46
C PRO A 948 -16.98 -42.94 -16.23
N GLU A 949 -16.32 -42.85 -15.08
CA GLU A 949 -16.77 -43.45 -13.82
C GLU A 949 -18.14 -42.90 -13.39
N ILE A 950 -18.30 -41.57 -13.46
CA ILE A 950 -19.57 -40.89 -13.13
C ILE A 950 -20.67 -41.33 -14.11
N ALA A 951 -20.38 -41.39 -15.42
CA ALA A 951 -21.34 -41.83 -16.42
C ALA A 951 -21.76 -43.28 -16.22
N ASP A 952 -20.80 -44.18 -15.93
CA ASP A 952 -21.07 -45.59 -15.69
C ASP A 952 -21.97 -45.80 -14.48
N ILE A 953 -21.72 -45.11 -13.37
CA ILE A 953 -22.56 -45.17 -12.17
C ILE A 953 -23.94 -44.56 -12.45
N THR A 954 -23.99 -43.42 -13.15
CA THR A 954 -25.26 -42.76 -13.53
C THR A 954 -26.12 -43.72 -14.36
N ASN A 955 -25.53 -44.34 -15.38
CA ASN A 955 -26.20 -45.31 -16.25
C ASN A 955 -26.59 -46.59 -15.51
N LYS A 956 -25.82 -46.98 -14.50
CA LYS A 956 -26.18 -48.11 -13.64
C LYS A 956 -27.44 -47.80 -12.81
N ILE A 957 -27.49 -46.62 -12.18
CA ILE A 957 -28.66 -46.18 -11.40
C ILE A 957 -29.89 -46.01 -12.31
N LEU A 958 -29.72 -45.39 -13.48
CA LEU A 958 -30.82 -45.19 -14.43
C LEU A 958 -31.36 -46.51 -14.99
N ARG A 959 -30.50 -47.51 -15.24
CA ARG A 959 -30.93 -48.82 -15.75
C ARG A 959 -31.86 -49.57 -14.81
N GLU A 960 -31.70 -49.41 -13.51
CA GLU A 960 -32.58 -50.01 -12.50
C GLU A 960 -34.00 -49.39 -12.52
N SER A 961 -34.18 -48.24 -13.18
CA SER A 961 -35.43 -47.49 -13.21
C SER A 961 -36.07 -47.43 -14.59
N TYR A 962 -35.32 -46.96 -15.60
CA TYR A 962 -35.76 -46.80 -17.00
C TYR A 962 -35.29 -47.93 -17.93
N GLY A 963 -34.58 -48.94 -17.42
CA GLY A 963 -33.93 -49.92 -18.29
C GLY A 963 -32.92 -49.26 -19.23
N ASN A 964 -32.83 -49.73 -20.47
CA ASN A 964 -31.86 -49.20 -21.45
C ASN A 964 -32.34 -47.94 -22.18
N LYS A 965 -33.42 -47.27 -21.74
CA LYS A 965 -33.97 -46.09 -22.41
C LYS A 965 -32.94 -44.95 -22.47
N PHE A 966 -32.36 -44.59 -21.33
CA PHE A 966 -31.42 -43.47 -21.25
C PHE A 966 -29.98 -43.93 -21.05
N GLU A 967 -29.08 -43.35 -21.84
CA GLU A 967 -27.64 -43.45 -21.64
C GLU A 967 -27.02 -42.05 -21.54
N VAL A 968 -26.45 -41.76 -20.38
CA VAL A 968 -25.74 -40.52 -20.07
C VAL A 968 -24.27 -40.67 -20.44
N ARG A 969 -23.73 -39.68 -21.15
CA ARG A 969 -22.32 -39.56 -21.52
C ARG A 969 -21.84 -38.12 -21.33
N PHE A 970 -20.55 -37.94 -21.12
CA PHE A 970 -19.92 -36.61 -21.13
C PHE A 970 -19.24 -36.39 -22.49
N GLY A 971 -19.52 -35.26 -23.15
CA GLY A 971 -18.92 -34.95 -24.46
C GLY A 971 -19.78 -34.03 -25.33
N SER A 972 -19.46 -33.91 -26.61
CA SER A 972 -20.26 -33.14 -27.58
C SER A 972 -21.25 -34.03 -28.34
N SER A 973 -22.49 -33.58 -28.55
CA SER A 973 -23.47 -34.28 -29.39
C SER A 973 -22.95 -34.47 -30.83
N SER A 974 -23.50 -35.45 -31.53
CA SER A 974 -23.21 -35.74 -32.95
C SER A 974 -23.32 -34.53 -33.90
N GLU A 975 -24.17 -33.54 -33.59
CA GLU A 975 -24.32 -32.29 -34.37
C GLU A 975 -23.20 -31.25 -34.17
N LEU A 976 -22.45 -31.31 -33.06
CA LEU A 976 -21.39 -30.34 -32.72
C LEU A 976 -19.98 -30.78 -33.17
N LYS A 977 -19.87 -31.90 -33.89
CA LYS A 977 -18.60 -32.54 -34.33
C LYS A 977 -17.75 -31.70 -35.31
N ALA A 978 -18.19 -30.51 -35.72
CA ALA A 978 -17.50 -29.66 -36.69
C ALA A 978 -16.31 -28.85 -36.13
N ASN A 979 -16.18 -28.69 -34.80
CA ASN A 979 -15.11 -27.87 -34.21
C ASN A 979 -14.35 -28.60 -33.09
N ARG A 980 -13.02 -28.72 -33.26
CA ARG A 980 -12.06 -29.32 -32.30
C ARG A 980 -12.08 -28.72 -30.87
N LYS A 981 -12.75 -27.60 -30.64
CA LYS A 981 -12.88 -26.94 -29.32
C LYS A 981 -14.04 -27.46 -28.46
N ALA A 982 -14.96 -28.26 -29.01
CA ALA A 982 -16.21 -28.64 -28.32
C ALA A 982 -16.04 -29.68 -27.20
N ASN A 983 -14.88 -30.34 -27.11
CA ASN A 983 -14.59 -31.35 -26.06
C ASN A 983 -14.13 -30.74 -24.72
N GLU A 984 -14.08 -29.40 -24.62
CA GLU A 984 -13.63 -28.70 -23.41
C GLU A 984 -14.77 -28.35 -22.42
N ASP A 985 -16.04 -28.56 -22.79
CA ASP A 985 -17.19 -27.96 -22.09
C ASP A 985 -17.92 -28.90 -21.12
N PHE A 986 -17.51 -30.17 -21.01
CA PHE A 986 -18.15 -31.19 -20.16
C PHE A 986 -19.69 -31.20 -20.29
N ASN A 987 -20.21 -31.13 -21.52
CA ASN A 987 -21.65 -31.22 -21.72
C ASN A 987 -22.15 -32.63 -21.34
N ILE A 988 -23.29 -32.67 -20.67
CA ILE A 988 -23.98 -33.92 -20.31
C ILE A 988 -24.93 -34.25 -21.46
N ILE A 989 -24.62 -35.32 -22.16
CA ILE A 989 -25.38 -35.82 -23.30
C ILE A 989 -26.22 -37.01 -22.84
N VAL A 990 -27.49 -37.01 -23.23
CA VAL A 990 -28.43 -38.09 -22.96
C VAL A 990 -28.84 -38.67 -24.31
N TYR A 991 -28.55 -39.96 -24.50
CA TYR A 991 -29.07 -40.75 -25.60
C TYR A 991 -30.36 -41.44 -25.16
N ASP A 992 -31.44 -41.23 -25.92
CA ASP A 992 -32.73 -41.90 -25.75
C ASP A 992 -32.88 -42.99 -26.81
N SER A 993 -32.74 -44.26 -26.39
CA SER A 993 -32.76 -45.41 -27.28
C SER A 993 -34.15 -45.76 -27.84
N GLU A 994 -35.23 -45.26 -27.22
CA GLU A 994 -36.60 -45.46 -27.74
C GLU A 994 -36.89 -44.52 -28.92
N ASN A 995 -36.34 -43.30 -28.86
CA ASN A 995 -36.53 -42.27 -29.89
C ASN A 995 -35.35 -42.17 -30.88
N ASP A 996 -34.28 -42.94 -30.66
CA ASP A 996 -32.99 -42.89 -31.38
C ASP A 996 -32.45 -41.45 -31.50
N ASP A 997 -32.42 -40.74 -30.37
CA ASP A 997 -32.14 -39.31 -30.32
C ASP A 997 -31.05 -38.99 -29.28
N GLU A 998 -30.18 -38.04 -29.59
CA GLU A 998 -29.06 -37.61 -28.74
C GLU A 998 -29.19 -36.12 -28.45
N LYS A 999 -29.45 -35.79 -27.19
CA LYS A 999 -29.74 -34.42 -26.74
C LYS A 999 -28.87 -34.04 -25.55
N THR A 1000 -28.59 -32.75 -25.39
CA THR A 1000 -28.07 -32.25 -24.11
C THR A 1000 -29.14 -32.41 -23.03
N ILE A 1001 -28.73 -32.57 -21.77
CA ILE A 1001 -29.67 -32.71 -20.63
C ILE A 1001 -30.70 -31.57 -20.54
N ASP A 1002 -30.38 -30.41 -21.10
CA ASP A 1002 -31.22 -29.20 -21.16
C ASP A 1002 -32.35 -29.27 -22.20
N LEU A 1003 -32.26 -30.22 -23.13
CA LEU A 1003 -33.25 -30.48 -24.17
C LEU A 1003 -34.12 -31.70 -23.87
N VAL A 1004 -33.84 -32.40 -22.76
CA VAL A 1004 -34.67 -33.50 -22.24
C VAL A 1004 -35.93 -32.94 -21.59
N SER A 1005 -37.05 -33.68 -21.65
CA SER A 1005 -38.32 -33.26 -21.04
C SER A 1005 -38.16 -32.98 -19.54
N SER A 1006 -38.98 -32.06 -19.00
CA SER A 1006 -38.86 -31.63 -17.60
C SER A 1006 -39.00 -32.77 -16.59
N GLY A 1007 -39.84 -33.77 -16.87
CA GLY A 1007 -40.01 -34.96 -16.01
C GLY A 1007 -38.80 -35.90 -16.04
N GLU A 1008 -38.30 -36.25 -17.22
CA GLU A 1008 -37.14 -37.14 -17.39
C GLU A 1008 -35.84 -36.49 -16.89
N ARG A 1009 -35.73 -35.16 -17.06
CA ARG A 1009 -34.60 -34.38 -16.60
C ARG A 1009 -34.42 -34.45 -15.09
N ILE A 1010 -35.50 -34.46 -14.30
CA ILE A 1010 -35.42 -34.54 -12.83
C ILE A 1010 -34.70 -35.84 -12.41
N TRP A 1011 -35.04 -36.97 -13.03
CA TRP A 1011 -34.50 -38.28 -12.65
C TRP A 1011 -33.06 -38.44 -13.13
N ILE A 1012 -32.79 -38.05 -14.38
CA ILE A 1012 -31.43 -38.11 -14.94
C ILE A 1012 -30.49 -37.23 -14.12
N LYS A 1013 -30.93 -36.03 -13.70
CA LYS A 1013 -30.15 -35.18 -12.80
C LYS A 1013 -29.93 -35.82 -11.44
N GLN A 1014 -30.95 -36.40 -10.84
CA GLN A 1014 -30.81 -37.02 -9.53
C GLN A 1014 -29.91 -38.25 -9.57
N ALA A 1015 -30.03 -39.10 -10.58
CA ALA A 1015 -29.11 -40.22 -10.81
C ALA A 1015 -27.67 -39.75 -11.04
N LEU A 1016 -27.47 -38.68 -11.80
CA LEU A 1016 -26.17 -38.06 -12.02
C LEU A 1016 -25.57 -37.52 -10.71
N PHE A 1017 -26.37 -36.85 -9.90
CA PHE A 1017 -25.97 -36.34 -8.59
C PHE A 1017 -25.63 -37.46 -7.60
N TYR A 1018 -26.40 -38.56 -7.61
CA TYR A 1018 -26.03 -39.76 -6.88
C TYR A 1018 -24.70 -40.33 -7.36
N ALA A 1019 -24.45 -40.40 -8.66
CA ALA A 1019 -23.17 -40.84 -9.18
C ALA A 1019 -22.02 -39.95 -8.72
N PHE A 1020 -22.19 -38.62 -8.74
CA PHE A 1020 -21.22 -37.69 -8.17
C PHE A 1020 -20.94 -37.98 -6.68
N SER A 1021 -21.99 -38.17 -5.87
CA SER A 1021 -21.83 -38.49 -4.45
C SER A 1021 -21.06 -39.80 -4.20
N ILE A 1022 -21.28 -40.81 -5.05
CA ILE A 1022 -20.61 -42.13 -4.95
C ILE A 1022 -19.15 -42.01 -5.37
N VAL A 1023 -18.86 -41.32 -6.48
CA VAL A 1023 -17.48 -41.09 -6.95
C VAL A 1023 -16.69 -40.27 -5.93
N GLN A 1024 -17.33 -39.25 -5.35
CA GLN A 1024 -16.74 -38.46 -4.28
C GLN A 1024 -16.40 -39.32 -3.06
N MET A 1025 -17.37 -40.11 -2.58
CA MET A 1025 -17.15 -41.07 -1.47
C MET A 1025 -15.98 -42.02 -1.75
N ASN A 1026 -15.92 -42.61 -2.95
CA ASN A 1026 -14.84 -43.53 -3.33
C ASN A 1026 -13.45 -42.87 -3.32
N ARG A 1027 -13.37 -41.55 -3.50
CA ARG A 1027 -12.11 -40.81 -3.61
C ARG A 1027 -11.66 -40.17 -2.32
N THR A 1028 -12.59 -39.55 -1.61
CA THR A 1028 -12.30 -38.73 -0.43
C THR A 1028 -12.65 -39.44 0.88
N GLY A 1029 -13.47 -40.51 0.83
CA GLY A 1029 -14.03 -41.15 2.02
C GLY A 1029 -15.20 -40.37 2.65
N PHE A 1030 -15.51 -39.18 2.12
CA PHE A 1030 -16.60 -38.33 2.60
C PHE A 1030 -17.94 -38.81 2.05
N ASN A 1031 -18.94 -38.96 2.93
CA ASN A 1031 -20.31 -39.23 2.53
C ASN A 1031 -21.31 -38.76 3.59
N PHE A 1032 -22.45 -38.24 3.12
CA PHE A 1032 -23.62 -38.08 3.98
C PHE A 1032 -24.37 -39.40 4.02
N ARG A 1033 -24.23 -40.13 5.13
CA ARG A 1033 -24.90 -41.42 5.33
C ARG A 1033 -26.40 -41.27 5.56
N THR A 1034 -26.88 -40.05 5.81
CA THR A 1034 -28.31 -39.71 5.84
C THR A 1034 -28.65 -38.81 4.66
N ARG A 1035 -29.61 -39.25 3.83
CA ARG A 1035 -30.09 -38.51 2.65
C ARG A 1035 -31.55 -38.13 2.80
N LEU A 1036 -31.94 -37.03 2.18
CA LEU A 1036 -33.22 -36.37 2.35
C LEU A 1036 -33.80 -35.99 0.99
N ILE A 1037 -35.04 -36.36 0.73
CA ILE A 1037 -35.71 -36.15 -0.55
C ILE A 1037 -37.11 -35.57 -0.30
N ASP A 1038 -37.37 -34.37 -0.79
CA ASP A 1038 -38.63 -33.61 -0.61
C ASP A 1038 -39.49 -33.62 -1.88
N GLU A 1039 -40.59 -34.38 -1.87
CA GLU A 1039 -41.69 -34.37 -2.85
C GLU A 1039 -41.28 -34.50 -4.33
N SER A 1040 -40.13 -35.10 -4.60
CA SER A 1040 -39.55 -35.30 -5.93
C SER A 1040 -40.39 -36.16 -6.89
N ASP A 1041 -41.35 -36.93 -6.37
CA ASP A 1041 -42.18 -37.86 -7.15
C ASP A 1041 -43.50 -37.26 -7.67
N GLY A 1042 -43.91 -36.10 -7.13
CA GLY A 1042 -45.25 -35.55 -7.36
C GLY A 1042 -45.52 -35.04 -8.79
N SER A 1043 -44.48 -34.84 -9.61
CA SER A 1043 -44.61 -34.48 -11.03
C SER A 1043 -44.67 -35.68 -11.98
N LEU A 1044 -44.65 -36.90 -11.44
CA LEU A 1044 -44.58 -38.13 -12.20
C LEU A 1044 -45.97 -38.76 -12.34
N ASP A 1045 -46.18 -39.36 -13.51
CA ASP A 1045 -47.34 -40.22 -13.76
C ASP A 1045 -47.31 -41.42 -12.80
N GLY A 1046 -48.48 -41.91 -12.41
CA GLY A 1046 -48.64 -42.97 -11.39
C GLY A 1046 -47.81 -44.22 -11.71
N ALA A 1047 -47.77 -44.63 -12.98
CA ALA A 1047 -47.00 -45.76 -13.49
C ALA A 1047 -45.47 -45.61 -13.32
N LEU A 1048 -44.97 -44.38 -13.21
CA LEU A 1048 -43.55 -44.07 -13.12
C LEU A 1048 -43.07 -43.96 -11.66
N ARG A 1049 -43.98 -43.76 -10.68
CA ARG A 1049 -43.59 -43.56 -9.27
C ARG A 1049 -42.92 -44.78 -8.63
N PRO A 1050 -43.33 -46.04 -8.90
CA PRO A 1050 -42.61 -47.22 -8.42
C PRO A 1050 -41.18 -47.31 -8.96
N LYS A 1051 -40.97 -46.96 -10.24
CA LYS A 1051 -39.65 -46.93 -10.87
C LYS A 1051 -38.74 -45.85 -10.27
N TYR A 1052 -39.33 -44.72 -9.86
CA TYR A 1052 -38.60 -43.69 -9.15
C TYR A 1052 -38.08 -44.19 -7.79
N LEU A 1053 -38.90 -44.90 -7.00
CA LEU A 1053 -38.44 -45.49 -5.75
C LEU A 1053 -37.29 -46.48 -5.98
N GLN A 1054 -37.38 -47.34 -7.00
CA GLN A 1054 -36.30 -48.27 -7.36
C GLN A 1054 -34.99 -47.55 -7.70
N MET A 1055 -35.05 -46.40 -8.37
CA MET A 1055 -33.86 -45.57 -8.62
C MET A 1055 -33.23 -45.08 -7.31
N VAL A 1056 -34.06 -44.62 -6.37
CA VAL A 1056 -33.60 -44.12 -5.06
C VAL A 1056 -33.00 -45.26 -4.23
N GLU A 1057 -33.62 -46.43 -4.20
CA GLU A 1057 -33.11 -47.63 -3.52
C GLU A 1057 -31.79 -48.12 -4.13
N SER A 1058 -31.69 -48.11 -5.46
CA SER A 1058 -30.46 -48.42 -6.18
C SER A 1058 -29.33 -47.45 -5.82
N ALA A 1059 -29.62 -46.15 -5.85
CA ALA A 1059 -28.65 -45.13 -5.46
C ALA A 1059 -28.22 -45.28 -4.00
N HIS A 1060 -29.16 -45.50 -3.07
CA HIS A 1060 -28.92 -45.75 -1.65
C HIS A 1060 -27.94 -46.91 -1.45
N LYS A 1061 -28.17 -48.03 -2.15
CA LYS A 1061 -27.32 -49.22 -2.09
C LYS A 1061 -25.89 -48.96 -2.57
N TYR A 1062 -25.70 -48.13 -3.60
CA TYR A 1062 -24.37 -47.84 -4.13
C TYR A 1062 -23.60 -46.79 -3.33
N SER A 1063 -24.27 -46.05 -2.45
CA SER A 1063 -23.69 -44.90 -1.77
C SER A 1063 -23.38 -45.09 -0.28
N ASP A 1064 -23.30 -46.32 0.22
CA ASP A 1064 -23.06 -46.65 1.65
C ASP A 1064 -23.85 -45.74 2.62
N SER A 1065 -25.09 -45.43 2.23
CA SER A 1065 -26.00 -44.63 3.03
C SER A 1065 -26.65 -45.53 4.06
N ARG A 1066 -26.81 -45.02 5.28
CA ARG A 1066 -27.58 -45.69 6.32
C ARG A 1066 -29.07 -45.51 6.08
N VAL A 1067 -29.51 -44.26 5.90
CA VAL A 1067 -30.93 -43.91 5.78
C VAL A 1067 -31.15 -42.91 4.64
N THR A 1068 -32.17 -43.13 3.82
CA THR A 1068 -32.65 -42.16 2.83
C THR A 1068 -34.11 -41.84 3.10
N ILE A 1069 -34.40 -40.65 3.58
CA ILE A 1069 -35.78 -40.20 3.85
C ILE A 1069 -36.39 -39.62 2.59
N LEU A 1070 -37.52 -40.18 2.17
CA LEU A 1070 -38.32 -39.71 1.03
C LEU A 1070 -39.68 -39.21 1.52
N ILE A 1071 -39.96 -37.92 1.34
CA ILE A 1071 -41.32 -37.40 1.48
C ILE A 1071 -42.08 -37.68 0.19
N THR A 1072 -43.18 -38.42 0.30
CA THR A 1072 -44.07 -38.72 -0.82
C THR A 1072 -45.55 -38.65 -0.42
N HIS A 1073 -46.38 -38.18 -1.34
CA HIS A 1073 -47.85 -38.24 -1.22
C HIS A 1073 -48.45 -39.39 -2.02
N SER A 1074 -47.65 -40.03 -2.86
CA SER A 1074 -48.05 -41.14 -3.73
C SER A 1074 -48.42 -42.36 -2.89
N GLN A 1075 -49.63 -42.88 -3.12
CA GLN A 1075 -50.02 -44.15 -2.50
C GLN A 1075 -49.19 -45.30 -3.08
N GLU A 1076 -48.87 -45.22 -4.37
CA GLU A 1076 -48.09 -46.23 -5.09
C GLU A 1076 -46.69 -46.45 -4.49
N ILE A 1077 -46.02 -45.38 -4.03
CA ILE A 1077 -44.72 -45.49 -3.34
C ILE A 1077 -44.91 -46.01 -1.90
N LYS A 1078 -45.93 -45.54 -1.18
CA LYS A 1078 -46.21 -45.96 0.20
C LYS A 1078 -46.47 -47.47 0.31
N ASP A 1079 -47.14 -48.04 -0.70
CA ASP A 1079 -47.53 -49.45 -0.69
C ASP A 1079 -46.34 -50.40 -0.86
N ILE A 1080 -45.24 -49.93 -1.46
CA ILE A 1080 -44.05 -50.75 -1.75
C ILE A 1080 -42.80 -50.36 -0.94
N ALA A 1081 -42.85 -49.24 -0.21
CA ALA A 1081 -41.74 -48.76 0.59
C ALA A 1081 -41.40 -49.74 1.73
N GLN A 1082 -40.10 -49.99 1.93
CA GLN A 1082 -39.61 -50.87 3.00
C GLN A 1082 -40.06 -50.40 4.39
N GLN A 1083 -39.99 -49.09 4.64
CA GLN A 1083 -40.39 -48.47 5.90
C GLN A 1083 -41.19 -47.20 5.63
N VAL A 1084 -42.31 -47.02 6.35
CA VAL A 1084 -43.14 -45.83 6.30
C VAL A 1084 -43.27 -45.26 7.71
N ILE A 1085 -43.04 -43.96 7.86
CA ILE A 1085 -43.20 -43.21 9.11
C ILE A 1085 -44.27 -42.15 8.90
N GLU A 1086 -45.23 -42.08 9.80
CA GLU A 1086 -46.24 -41.04 9.81
C GLU A 1086 -45.90 -39.97 10.86
N ILE A 1087 -45.94 -38.70 10.46
CA ILE A 1087 -45.65 -37.54 11.33
C ILE A 1087 -46.80 -36.58 11.49
#